data_AF-A0A261KTM5-F1
#
_entry.id   AF-A0A261KTM5-F1
#
_cell.length_a   1.000
_cell.length_b   1.000
_cell.length_c   1.000
_cell.angle_alpha   90.00
_cell.angle_beta   90.00
_cell.angle_gamma   90.00
#
_symmetry.space_group_name_H-M   'P 1'
#
loop_
_entity.id
_entity.type
_entity.pdbx_description
1 polymer ?
#
loop_
_entity_poly.entity_id
_entity_poly.type
_entity_poly.pdbx_seq_one_letter_code
_entity_poly.pdbx_strand_id
1 'polypeptide(L)'
;MNSRTGSINMGFIDSQSYGNGNAGNISLTAEGDIYTGDLFTSTSGSGRGGNISLISRNGAINTTVNSTASVSELSPETDITSEEIATRVADGGVIPNLLSHSSEGIGGDISLTAKADITTYEINSFGDNTGGDVNITSTTGNINTDVIFSTGENALGGNISIQTQEQGNININHIATYSTNGTGGEVLLNSAGNLIINNIASFGPEKSGDVTIQSNNGTITTRNIQTIAENGISGNIGLNTYDFQGNINTADIQSIGDRSSGEVEVIAADGSITTQNLESLSNSGDSDDITVKAKDDVHTDEINSTGGENSGDIEVSSDNGEVNTDNIESRGESGDSGNIDIDAENDINTENIRTRGNNNSGDIEVSSDNGEVNTDNIESRGESGDSGNIDVDAETDINTENITTHGNNNSGDIEVKSNNGLVNSNDVVSEAKIGNSGDINIVAKDNIKTDNIRSFGGENSGNISVNSDQGYINGNNIETIAKTGDSGDIDVTAKYDINTDNISSIGGENSGNISVTSLEDSVNTKNIISQAETGRAGNIDISARNNINTGDITSTGLQGSGNINLTTKIGEISTGELLTDTGIININQPNNNIILPAPNNPFPITPPVGSSATNNTSASRIINHTPQIPTNFPSLPTNNLTLPSTPPINNPGQINNFFSTILNWELERKNGTDKKSTYITIISRTSTRRRRYYL
;
A
#
# COMPACT_ATOMS: atom_id res chain seq x y z
N MET A 1 8.12 -53.77 9.01
CA MET A 1 7.85 -54.57 10.22
C MET A 1 6.39 -54.40 10.58
N ASN A 2 5.68 -55.48 10.92
CA ASN A 2 4.24 -55.43 11.24
C ASN A 2 3.99 -56.05 12.63
N SER A 3 3.41 -55.27 13.55
CA SER A 3 2.90 -55.74 14.83
C SER A 3 1.36 -55.75 14.81
N ARG A 4 0.78 -56.95 14.81
CA ARG A 4 -0.68 -57.14 14.70
C ARG A 4 -1.44 -57.00 16.02
N THR A 5 -0.76 -56.83 17.15
CA THR A 5 -1.42 -56.85 18.48
C THR A 5 -0.80 -55.91 19.52
N GLY A 6 0.29 -55.20 19.20
CA GLY A 6 0.98 -54.37 20.17
C GLY A 6 1.88 -53.32 19.54
N SER A 7 2.67 -52.65 20.37
CA SER A 7 3.57 -51.56 19.97
C SER A 7 4.83 -52.09 19.26
N ILE A 8 5.47 -51.24 18.45
CA ILE A 8 6.83 -51.44 17.96
C ILE A 8 7.75 -50.56 18.81
N ASN A 9 8.84 -51.12 19.34
CA ASN A 9 9.88 -50.37 20.03
C ASN A 9 11.25 -50.73 19.43
N MET A 10 11.91 -49.76 18.80
CA MET A 10 13.22 -49.93 18.19
C MET A 10 14.06 -48.67 18.30
N GLY A 11 15.37 -48.78 18.07
CA GLY A 11 16.29 -47.63 18.19
C GLY A 11 16.61 -47.02 16.84
N PHE A 12 17.13 -47.83 15.91
CA PHE A 12 17.73 -47.35 14.69
C PHE A 12 17.42 -48.30 13.53
N ILE A 13 17.04 -47.77 12.36
CA ILE A 13 16.97 -48.52 11.11
C ILE A 13 17.68 -47.73 10.03
N ASP A 14 18.56 -48.41 9.30
CA ASP A 14 19.31 -47.83 8.19
C ASP A 14 19.22 -48.73 6.97
N SER A 15 18.83 -48.15 5.84
CA SER A 15 18.66 -48.79 4.56
C SER A 15 19.43 -48.01 3.52
N GLN A 16 20.66 -48.47 3.23
CA GLN A 16 21.56 -47.79 2.30
C GLN A 16 21.71 -48.56 1.01
N SER A 17 21.81 -47.83 -0.09
CA SER A 17 22.26 -48.33 -1.39
C SER A 17 23.49 -47.54 -1.83
N TYR A 18 24.49 -48.24 -2.37
CA TYR A 18 25.68 -47.62 -2.93
C TYR A 18 25.59 -47.62 -4.45
N GLY A 19 25.90 -46.48 -5.07
CA GLY A 19 25.81 -46.27 -6.53
C GLY A 19 24.39 -45.96 -7.01
N ASN A 20 24.04 -46.33 -8.25
CA ASN A 20 22.79 -45.92 -8.91
C ASN A 20 21.55 -46.75 -8.52
N GLY A 21 21.61 -47.49 -7.41
CA GLY A 21 20.50 -48.31 -6.94
C GLY A 21 19.52 -47.51 -6.09
N ASN A 22 18.27 -47.96 -6.02
CA ASN A 22 17.31 -47.39 -5.07
C ASN A 22 17.60 -47.91 -3.66
N ALA A 23 17.43 -47.06 -2.65
CA ALA A 23 17.43 -47.50 -1.26
C ALA A 23 16.15 -48.30 -0.95
N GLY A 24 16.22 -49.18 0.04
CA GLY A 24 15.05 -49.95 0.48
C GLY A 24 14.11 -49.09 1.33
N ASN A 25 12.80 -49.31 1.20
CA ASN A 25 11.80 -48.62 2.01
C ASN A 25 11.81 -49.10 3.47
N ILE A 26 11.55 -48.19 4.39
CA ILE A 26 11.24 -48.50 5.79
C ILE A 26 9.73 -48.39 5.95
N SER A 27 9.08 -49.49 6.34
CA SER A 27 7.64 -49.48 6.66
C SER A 27 7.40 -50.14 8.01
N LEU A 28 6.83 -49.41 8.97
CA LEU A 28 6.44 -49.92 10.28
C LEU A 28 4.91 -49.77 10.44
N THR A 29 4.24 -50.87 10.77
CA THR A 29 2.80 -50.85 11.05
C THR A 29 2.55 -51.53 12.39
N ALA A 30 1.90 -50.81 13.31
CA ALA A 30 1.54 -51.32 14.63
C ALA A 30 0.05 -51.09 14.92
N GLU A 31 -0.58 -52.03 15.64
CA GLU A 31 -1.91 -51.79 16.21
C GLU A 31 -1.84 -50.82 17.41
N GLY A 32 -0.75 -50.83 18.18
CA GLY A 32 -0.46 -49.88 19.25
C GLY A 32 0.58 -48.84 18.83
N ASP A 33 1.33 -48.32 19.79
CA ASP A 33 2.31 -47.24 19.55
C ASP A 33 3.50 -47.67 18.69
N ILE A 34 4.15 -46.71 18.05
CA ILE A 34 5.47 -46.87 17.44
C ILE A 34 6.45 -45.95 18.18
N TYR A 35 7.35 -46.55 18.95
CA TYR A 35 8.50 -45.89 19.54
C TYR A 35 9.74 -46.24 18.73
N THR A 36 10.34 -45.26 18.09
CA THR A 36 11.58 -45.45 17.32
C THR A 36 12.54 -44.28 17.55
N GLY A 37 13.81 -44.45 17.20
CA GLY A 37 14.76 -43.36 17.03
C GLY A 37 14.97 -43.12 15.54
N ASP A 38 16.22 -43.08 15.10
CA ASP A 38 16.55 -42.61 13.75
C ASP A 38 16.21 -43.64 12.66
N LEU A 39 15.57 -43.18 11.58
CA LEU A 39 15.17 -43.97 10.42
C LEU A 39 15.75 -43.38 9.15
N PHE A 40 16.72 -44.08 8.56
CA PHE A 40 17.45 -43.60 7.37
C PHE A 40 17.23 -44.51 6.18
N THR A 41 16.91 -43.89 5.05
CA THR A 41 16.94 -44.54 3.75
C THR A 41 17.76 -43.66 2.81
N SER A 42 18.93 -44.13 2.38
CA SER A 42 19.83 -43.29 1.59
C SER A 42 20.40 -44.02 0.39
N THR A 43 20.57 -43.29 -0.71
CA THR A 43 21.36 -43.75 -1.86
C THR A 43 22.43 -42.72 -2.22
N SER A 44 23.63 -43.20 -2.52
CA SER A 44 24.81 -42.37 -2.84
C SER A 44 24.96 -42.08 -4.34
N GLY A 45 23.92 -42.29 -5.14
CA GLY A 45 23.94 -42.06 -6.57
C GLY A 45 22.55 -41.72 -7.10
N SER A 46 22.38 -41.76 -8.41
CA SER A 46 21.15 -41.34 -9.12
C SER A 46 19.86 -42.13 -8.84
N GLY A 47 19.87 -43.05 -7.87
CA GLY A 47 18.69 -43.81 -7.47
C GLY A 47 17.68 -42.97 -6.69
N ARG A 48 16.57 -43.61 -6.30
CA ARG A 48 15.60 -43.01 -5.37
C ARG A 48 15.95 -43.35 -3.91
N GLY A 49 15.83 -42.37 -3.02
CA GLY A 49 15.76 -42.58 -1.58
C GLY A 49 14.59 -43.50 -1.23
N GLY A 50 14.71 -44.29 -0.17
CA GLY A 50 13.64 -45.19 0.23
C GLY A 50 12.48 -44.40 0.82
N ASN A 51 11.24 -44.87 0.67
CA ASN A 51 10.14 -44.24 1.39
C ASN A 51 10.18 -44.66 2.87
N ILE A 52 9.80 -43.76 3.77
CA ILE A 52 9.59 -44.05 5.20
C ILE A 52 8.09 -43.97 5.48
N SER A 53 7.48 -45.05 5.96
CA SER A 53 6.05 -45.12 6.26
C SER A 53 5.80 -45.70 7.64
N LEU A 54 5.25 -44.90 8.55
CA LEU A 54 4.88 -45.30 9.91
C LEU A 54 3.37 -45.22 10.10
N ILE A 55 2.74 -46.35 10.47
CA ILE A 55 1.29 -46.43 10.68
C ILE A 55 1.01 -47.01 12.07
N SER A 56 0.55 -46.19 13.00
CA SER A 56 0.01 -46.60 14.30
C SER A 56 -1.51 -46.51 14.28
N ARG A 57 -2.19 -47.66 14.26
CA ARG A 57 -3.66 -47.70 14.05
C ARG A 57 -4.46 -47.22 15.26
N ASN A 58 -3.97 -47.45 16.47
CA ASN A 58 -4.67 -47.05 17.70
C ASN A 58 -3.77 -46.34 18.71
N GLY A 59 -2.51 -46.06 18.38
CA GLY A 59 -1.54 -45.47 19.28
C GLY A 59 -0.89 -44.21 18.72
N ALA A 60 0.19 -43.80 19.38
CA ALA A 60 1.04 -42.67 19.02
C ALA A 60 2.23 -43.11 18.17
N ILE A 61 2.84 -42.16 17.47
CA ILE A 61 4.17 -42.31 16.86
C ILE A 61 5.11 -41.37 17.60
N ASN A 62 6.20 -41.90 18.14
CA ASN A 62 7.26 -41.08 18.72
C ASN A 62 8.61 -41.56 18.20
N THR A 63 9.25 -40.71 17.40
CA THR A 63 10.54 -40.97 16.74
C THR A 63 11.72 -40.29 17.46
N THR A 64 11.47 -39.66 18.61
CA THR A 64 12.49 -39.02 19.46
C THR A 64 13.16 -40.01 20.42
N VAL A 65 12.59 -41.21 20.56
CA VAL A 65 13.04 -42.21 21.54
C VAL A 65 14.35 -42.83 21.07
N ASN A 66 15.43 -42.63 21.84
CA ASN A 66 16.78 -43.07 21.46
C ASN A 66 17.31 -42.48 20.14
N SER A 67 16.74 -41.35 19.69
CA SER A 67 17.26 -40.62 18.53
C SER A 67 18.66 -40.09 18.85
N THR A 68 19.57 -40.25 17.89
CA THR A 68 20.92 -39.66 17.92
C THR A 68 21.02 -38.44 17.00
N ALA A 69 19.88 -37.98 16.47
CA ALA A 69 19.80 -36.82 15.60
C ALA A 69 20.57 -35.65 16.21
N SER A 70 21.43 -35.04 15.40
CA SER A 70 22.11 -33.82 15.77
C SER A 70 21.12 -32.68 15.59
N VAL A 71 20.28 -32.44 16.59
CA VAL A 71 19.36 -31.29 16.58
C VAL A 71 20.22 -30.03 16.60
N SER A 72 20.49 -29.45 15.42
CA SER A 72 20.96 -28.07 15.36
C SER A 72 19.71 -27.22 15.46
N GLU A 73 19.40 -26.80 16.69
CA GLU A 73 18.26 -25.94 16.99
C GLU A 73 18.35 -24.72 16.07
N LEU A 74 17.45 -24.65 15.09
CA LEU A 74 17.24 -23.42 14.35
C LEU A 74 16.56 -22.43 15.30
N SER A 75 17.05 -21.20 15.29
CA SER A 75 16.39 -20.13 16.03
C SER A 75 15.01 -19.89 15.40
N PRO A 76 13.99 -19.49 16.18
CA PRO A 76 12.73 -19.00 15.62
C PRO A 76 12.91 -17.90 14.56
N GLU A 77 14.02 -17.16 14.61
CA GLU A 77 14.39 -16.11 13.64
C GLU A 77 15.21 -16.59 12.44
N THR A 78 15.44 -17.89 12.30
CA THR A 78 16.24 -18.43 11.19
C THR A 78 15.52 -18.22 9.86
N ASP A 79 16.22 -17.62 8.90
CA ASP A 79 15.82 -17.57 7.50
C ASP A 79 15.95 -18.95 6.85
N ILE A 80 14.81 -19.61 6.72
CA ILE A 80 14.68 -20.96 6.14
C ILE A 80 14.52 -20.95 4.61
N THR A 81 14.55 -19.76 3.99
CA THR A 81 14.59 -19.62 2.52
C THR A 81 16.02 -19.67 1.98
N SER A 82 17.02 -19.60 2.86
CA SER A 82 18.42 -19.66 2.44
C SER A 82 18.86 -21.06 2.02
N GLU A 83 19.63 -21.13 0.93
CA GLU A 83 20.20 -22.38 0.41
C GLU A 83 20.99 -23.14 1.49
N GLU A 84 21.84 -22.43 2.26
CA GLU A 84 22.64 -23.02 3.33
C GLU A 84 21.81 -23.79 4.36
N ILE A 85 20.64 -23.26 4.73
CA ILE A 85 19.76 -23.90 5.69
C ILE A 85 18.97 -25.04 5.04
N ALA A 86 18.45 -24.83 3.83
CA ALA A 86 17.65 -25.83 3.13
C ALA A 86 18.43 -27.07 2.68
N THR A 87 19.74 -26.93 2.39
CA THR A 87 20.62 -28.01 1.92
C THR A 87 21.58 -28.54 3.00
N ARG A 88 21.47 -28.08 4.26
CA ARG A 88 22.37 -28.46 5.38
C ARG A 88 22.55 -29.98 5.62
N VAL A 89 21.59 -30.79 5.16
CA VAL A 89 21.65 -32.26 5.23
C VAL A 89 22.52 -32.86 4.11
N ALA A 90 22.59 -32.22 2.94
CA ALA A 90 23.44 -32.66 1.82
C ALA A 90 24.93 -32.65 2.20
N ASP A 91 25.35 -31.62 2.95
CA ASP A 91 26.73 -31.46 3.41
C ASP A 91 27.09 -32.37 4.61
N GLY A 92 26.14 -33.17 5.11
CA GLY A 92 26.30 -34.01 6.30
C GLY A 92 26.50 -33.21 7.59
N GLY A 93 26.19 -31.91 7.58
CA GLY A 93 26.30 -31.02 8.74
C GLY A 93 25.22 -31.29 9.80
N VAL A 94 24.09 -31.86 9.40
CA VAL A 94 22.96 -32.21 10.26
C VAL A 94 22.45 -33.60 9.91
N ILE A 95 22.20 -34.42 10.93
CA ILE A 95 21.56 -35.73 10.80
C ILE A 95 20.14 -35.62 11.37
N PRO A 96 19.10 -35.55 10.52
CA PRO A 96 17.72 -35.51 10.97
C PRO A 96 17.31 -36.87 11.52
N ASN A 97 16.22 -36.96 12.29
CA ASN A 97 15.81 -38.25 12.86
C ASN A 97 15.03 -39.11 11.85
N LEU A 98 14.34 -38.50 10.89
CA LEU A 98 13.78 -39.19 9.72
C LEU A 98 14.45 -38.64 8.45
N LEU A 99 15.21 -39.50 7.76
CA LEU A 99 15.94 -39.11 6.55
C LEU A 99 15.59 -40.02 5.38
N SER A 100 15.03 -39.44 4.32
CA SER A 100 15.08 -40.05 2.99
C SER A 100 15.96 -39.23 2.07
N HIS A 101 17.09 -39.80 1.65
CA HIS A 101 18.14 -39.07 0.95
C HIS A 101 18.53 -39.73 -0.37
N SER A 102 18.70 -38.93 -1.41
CA SER A 102 19.38 -39.31 -2.64
C SER A 102 20.35 -38.21 -3.08
N SER A 103 21.64 -38.54 -3.20
CA SER A 103 22.68 -37.56 -3.50
C SER A 103 22.75 -37.10 -4.96
N GLU A 104 22.09 -37.80 -5.89
CA GLU A 104 22.05 -37.43 -7.32
C GLU A 104 20.66 -37.70 -7.96
N GLY A 105 19.65 -37.98 -7.13
CA GLY A 105 18.37 -38.53 -7.59
C GLY A 105 17.18 -37.95 -6.84
N ILE A 106 16.19 -38.80 -6.59
CA ILE A 106 14.89 -38.38 -6.03
C ILE A 106 14.83 -38.81 -4.56
N GLY A 107 14.50 -37.89 -3.66
CA GLY A 107 14.18 -38.19 -2.26
C GLY A 107 12.97 -39.10 -2.16
N GLY A 108 12.95 -39.99 -1.16
CA GLY A 108 11.77 -40.82 -0.91
C GLY A 108 10.75 -40.11 -0.03
N ASP A 109 9.50 -40.49 -0.15
CA ASP A 109 8.41 -39.86 0.59
C ASP A 109 8.46 -40.30 2.05
N ILE A 110 8.07 -39.41 2.96
CA ILE A 110 7.95 -39.69 4.39
C ILE A 110 6.48 -39.54 4.79
N SER A 111 5.87 -40.63 5.27
CA SER A 111 4.46 -40.67 5.64
C SER A 111 4.27 -41.21 7.06
N LEU A 112 3.63 -40.42 7.91
CA LEU A 112 3.32 -40.77 9.29
C LEU A 112 1.81 -40.70 9.52
N THR A 113 1.21 -41.79 9.99
CA THR A 113 -0.21 -41.83 10.34
C THR A 113 -0.40 -42.46 11.71
N ALA A 114 -0.96 -41.69 12.64
CA ALA A 114 -1.26 -42.16 13.98
C ALA A 114 -2.70 -41.83 14.36
N LYS A 115 -3.30 -42.66 15.21
CA LYS A 115 -4.56 -42.27 15.85
C LYS A 115 -4.33 -41.19 16.90
N ALA A 116 -3.30 -41.35 17.72
CA ALA A 116 -2.92 -40.40 18.78
C ALA A 116 -1.74 -39.51 18.32
N ASP A 117 -0.99 -38.96 19.27
CA ASP A 117 0.07 -37.99 19.00
C ASP A 117 1.14 -38.50 18.03
N ILE A 118 1.69 -37.59 17.23
CA ILE A 118 2.92 -37.78 16.46
C ILE A 118 3.96 -36.82 17.03
N THR A 119 5.11 -37.34 17.44
CA THR A 119 6.23 -36.53 17.94
C THR A 119 7.52 -36.93 17.24
N THR A 120 8.15 -35.96 16.58
CA THR A 120 9.41 -36.13 15.84
C THR A 120 10.36 -34.97 16.13
N TYR A 121 11.64 -35.09 15.77
CA TYR A 121 12.57 -33.96 15.80
C TYR A 121 12.65 -33.30 14.41
N GLU A 122 13.48 -33.83 13.52
CA GLU A 122 13.66 -33.31 12.17
C GLU A 122 13.32 -34.36 11.12
N ILE A 123 12.49 -33.96 10.17
CA ILE A 123 12.11 -34.75 9.00
C ILE A 123 12.74 -34.11 7.79
N ASN A 124 13.48 -34.90 7.02
CA ASN A 124 14.08 -34.43 5.79
C ASN A 124 13.89 -35.44 4.66
N SER A 125 13.22 -35.00 3.59
CA SER A 125 13.22 -35.70 2.32
C SER A 125 14.05 -34.92 1.30
N PHE A 126 15.28 -35.38 1.08
CA PHE A 126 16.24 -34.73 0.20
C PHE A 126 16.45 -35.56 -1.07
N GLY A 127 16.35 -34.91 -2.22
CA GLY A 127 16.91 -35.41 -3.46
C GLY A 127 17.68 -34.30 -4.18
N ASP A 128 18.86 -34.60 -4.69
CA ASP A 128 19.60 -33.65 -5.53
C ASP A 128 18.80 -33.24 -6.78
N ASN A 129 17.90 -34.08 -7.28
CA ASN A 129 16.98 -33.70 -8.36
C ASN A 129 15.61 -33.27 -7.82
N THR A 130 14.93 -34.14 -7.08
CA THR A 130 13.55 -33.91 -6.61
C THR A 130 13.42 -34.35 -5.16
N GLY A 131 12.87 -33.50 -4.30
CA GLY A 131 12.48 -33.85 -2.94
C GLY A 131 11.31 -34.84 -2.95
N GLY A 132 11.18 -35.64 -1.90
CA GLY A 132 10.00 -36.49 -1.68
C GLY A 132 8.97 -35.80 -0.80
N ASP A 133 7.72 -36.19 -0.93
CA ASP A 133 6.64 -35.56 -0.16
C ASP A 133 6.71 -35.94 1.32
N VAL A 134 6.26 -35.04 2.19
CA VAL A 134 6.10 -35.29 3.62
C VAL A 134 4.61 -35.20 3.98
N ASN A 135 4.06 -36.31 4.46
CA ASN A 135 2.63 -36.43 4.80
C ASN A 135 2.48 -36.88 6.26
N ILE A 136 1.84 -36.08 7.09
CA ILE A 136 1.65 -36.38 8.52
C ILE A 136 0.17 -36.24 8.89
N THR A 137 -0.42 -37.29 9.45
CA THR A 137 -1.81 -37.28 9.88
C THR A 137 -1.95 -37.85 11.29
N SER A 138 -2.49 -37.05 12.21
CA SER A 138 -3.00 -37.54 13.48
C SER A 138 -4.54 -37.47 13.49
N THR A 139 -5.21 -38.54 13.91
CA THR A 139 -6.68 -38.52 13.95
C THR A 139 -7.18 -37.72 15.15
N THR A 140 -6.67 -37.98 16.36
CA THR A 140 -7.16 -37.38 17.61
C THR A 140 -6.07 -36.74 18.47
N GLY A 141 -4.82 -36.75 18.02
CA GLY A 141 -3.66 -36.29 18.79
C GLY A 141 -2.99 -35.07 18.16
N ASN A 142 -2.00 -34.54 18.87
CA ASN A 142 -1.18 -33.44 18.41
C ASN A 142 -0.09 -33.92 17.44
N ILE A 143 0.37 -33.03 16.57
CA ILE A 143 1.59 -33.21 15.79
C ILE A 143 2.64 -32.25 16.35
N ASN A 144 3.74 -32.79 16.86
CA ASN A 144 4.85 -32.01 17.41
C ASN A 144 6.13 -32.36 16.65
N THR A 145 6.69 -31.39 15.93
CA THR A 145 7.93 -31.55 15.16
C THR A 145 8.80 -30.32 15.37
N ASP A 146 10.12 -30.47 15.25
CA ASP A 146 11.02 -29.31 15.22
C ASP A 146 11.09 -28.75 13.80
N VAL A 147 11.68 -29.49 12.87
CA VAL A 147 11.90 -29.05 11.48
C VAL A 147 11.37 -30.07 10.48
N ILE A 148 10.74 -29.59 9.40
CA ILE A 148 10.33 -30.42 8.26
C ILE A 148 10.82 -29.77 6.98
N PHE A 149 11.76 -30.43 6.30
CA PHE A 149 12.24 -30.02 4.99
C PHE A 149 11.93 -31.06 3.91
N SER A 150 11.48 -30.57 2.76
CA SER A 150 11.46 -31.34 1.51
C SER A 150 12.23 -30.59 0.44
N THR A 151 13.42 -31.09 0.12
CA THR A 151 14.42 -30.36 -0.66
C THR A 151 14.71 -31.11 -1.96
N GLY A 152 14.55 -30.41 -3.08
CA GLY A 152 14.93 -30.87 -4.41
C GLY A 152 15.83 -29.87 -5.11
N GLU A 153 17.16 -30.04 -5.10
CA GLU A 153 18.07 -29.00 -5.61
C GLU A 153 17.78 -28.64 -7.07
N ASN A 154 17.79 -29.60 -7.99
CA ASN A 154 17.77 -29.30 -9.42
C ASN A 154 16.39 -29.21 -10.09
N ALA A 155 15.30 -29.67 -9.47
CA ALA A 155 13.98 -29.70 -10.10
C ALA A 155 12.81 -29.32 -9.20
N LEU A 156 12.36 -30.19 -8.29
CA LEU A 156 11.12 -29.97 -7.53
C LEU A 156 11.37 -30.17 -6.04
N GLY A 157 11.02 -29.19 -5.21
CA GLY A 157 10.76 -29.43 -3.80
C GLY A 157 9.53 -30.33 -3.66
N GLY A 158 9.54 -31.26 -2.71
CA GLY A 158 8.36 -32.10 -2.46
C GLY A 158 7.30 -31.33 -1.67
N ASN A 159 6.07 -31.80 -1.74
CA ASN A 159 4.94 -31.19 -1.04
C ASN A 159 4.94 -31.61 0.44
N ILE A 160 4.43 -30.72 1.30
CA ILE A 160 4.30 -30.97 2.73
C ILE A 160 2.82 -30.84 3.11
N SER A 161 2.23 -31.94 3.58
CA SER A 161 0.83 -31.97 4.04
C SER A 161 0.74 -32.49 5.48
N ILE A 162 0.14 -31.69 6.35
CA ILE A 162 0.07 -31.95 7.79
C ILE A 162 -1.36 -31.73 8.28
N GLN A 163 -1.94 -32.74 8.91
CA GLN A 163 -3.34 -32.72 9.31
C GLN A 163 -3.59 -33.31 10.70
N THR A 164 -4.38 -32.61 11.52
CA THR A 164 -5.13 -33.21 12.63
C THR A 164 -6.62 -33.26 12.29
N GLN A 165 -7.28 -34.42 12.43
CA GLN A 165 -8.62 -34.63 11.83
C GLN A 165 -9.79 -34.32 12.77
N GLU A 166 -9.83 -34.93 13.96
CA GLU A 166 -10.94 -34.79 14.91
C GLU A 166 -10.58 -33.80 16.02
N GLN A 167 -9.34 -33.88 16.52
CA GLN A 167 -8.80 -33.07 17.61
C GLN A 167 -7.28 -32.98 17.45
N GLY A 168 -6.69 -31.98 18.09
CA GLY A 168 -5.24 -31.86 18.25
C GLY A 168 -4.66 -30.64 17.54
N ASN A 169 -3.55 -30.17 18.09
CA ASN A 169 -2.82 -29.01 17.62
C ASN A 169 -1.67 -29.45 16.69
N ILE A 170 -1.24 -28.54 15.83
CA ILE A 170 0.01 -28.64 15.07
C ILE A 170 1.01 -27.68 15.70
N ASN A 171 2.13 -28.21 16.23
CA ASN A 171 3.22 -27.43 16.79
C ASN A 171 4.51 -27.78 16.05
N ILE A 172 5.00 -26.88 15.19
CA ILE A 172 6.18 -27.13 14.35
C ILE A 172 7.06 -25.90 14.36
N ASN A 173 8.37 -26.00 14.59
CA ASN A 173 9.19 -24.79 14.51
C ASN A 173 9.32 -24.31 13.06
N HIS A 174 9.85 -25.14 12.15
CA HIS A 174 10.11 -24.70 10.78
C HIS A 174 9.62 -25.69 9.72
N ILE A 175 9.04 -25.16 8.64
CA ILE A 175 8.61 -25.93 7.48
C ILE A 175 9.18 -25.26 6.23
N ALA A 176 9.91 -26.01 5.42
CA ALA A 176 10.36 -25.52 4.13
C ALA A 176 10.24 -26.58 3.04
N THR A 177 9.77 -26.16 1.89
CA THR A 177 9.95 -26.89 0.64
C THR A 177 10.76 -26.04 -0.31
N TYR A 178 11.78 -26.66 -0.91
CA TYR A 178 12.90 -25.90 -1.47
C TYR A 178 13.42 -26.53 -2.75
N SER A 179 13.73 -25.68 -3.74
CA SER A 179 14.51 -26.03 -4.91
C SER A 179 15.54 -24.94 -5.24
N THR A 180 16.78 -25.30 -5.60
CA THR A 180 17.81 -24.32 -6.01
C THR A 180 17.69 -23.89 -7.47
N ASN A 181 17.06 -24.68 -8.34
CA ASN A 181 16.97 -24.40 -9.78
C ASN A 181 15.60 -24.65 -10.40
N GLY A 182 14.58 -25.04 -9.64
CA GLY A 182 13.26 -25.33 -10.19
C GLY A 182 12.12 -24.79 -9.35
N THR A 183 11.16 -25.66 -9.01
CA THR A 183 9.89 -25.27 -8.36
C THR A 183 9.86 -25.71 -6.90
N GLY A 184 9.48 -24.80 -5.99
CA GLY A 184 9.15 -25.13 -4.61
C GLY A 184 7.86 -25.94 -4.53
N GLY A 185 7.73 -26.82 -3.55
CA GLY A 185 6.50 -27.59 -3.33
C GLY A 185 5.41 -26.79 -2.63
N GLU A 186 4.23 -27.38 -2.51
CA GLU A 186 3.11 -26.82 -1.76
C GLU A 186 3.20 -27.17 -0.28
N VAL A 187 2.67 -26.29 0.58
CA VAL A 187 2.54 -26.52 2.03
C VAL A 187 1.06 -26.43 2.41
N LEU A 188 0.49 -27.54 2.85
CA LEU A 188 -0.91 -27.64 3.28
C LEU A 188 -0.98 -28.05 4.75
N LEU A 189 -1.51 -27.16 5.59
CA LEU A 189 -1.63 -27.37 7.03
C LEU A 189 -3.08 -27.24 7.46
N ASN A 190 -3.64 -28.30 8.04
CA ASN A 190 -5.02 -28.32 8.51
C ASN A 190 -5.08 -28.84 9.96
N SER A 191 -5.27 -27.93 10.90
CA SER A 191 -5.38 -28.26 12.32
C SER A 191 -6.83 -28.27 12.77
N ALA A 192 -7.27 -29.35 13.42
CA ALA A 192 -8.53 -29.37 14.16
C ALA A 192 -8.53 -28.37 15.33
N GLY A 193 -7.38 -28.16 15.98
CA GLY A 193 -7.19 -27.17 17.05
C GLY A 193 -6.21 -26.06 16.65
N ASN A 194 -5.40 -25.60 17.58
CA ASN A 194 -4.43 -24.52 17.32
C ASN A 194 -3.34 -24.95 16.35
N LEU A 195 -2.78 -23.99 15.63
CA LEU A 195 -1.59 -24.15 14.81
C LEU A 195 -0.54 -23.15 15.29
N ILE A 196 0.61 -23.66 15.74
CA ILE A 196 1.74 -22.85 16.23
C ILE A 196 2.96 -23.21 15.40
N ILE A 197 3.40 -22.29 14.56
CA ILE A 197 4.57 -22.45 13.71
C ILE A 197 5.51 -21.26 13.83
N ASN A 198 6.82 -21.43 13.69
CA ASN A 198 7.69 -20.27 13.50
C ASN A 198 7.66 -19.88 12.02
N ASN A 199 8.51 -20.48 11.19
CA ASN A 199 8.65 -20.04 9.79
C ASN A 199 8.13 -21.10 8.82
N ILE A 200 7.48 -20.63 7.76
CA ILE A 200 6.98 -21.46 6.66
C ILE A 200 7.52 -20.88 5.35
N ALA A 201 8.12 -21.73 4.52
CA ALA A 201 8.67 -21.31 3.24
C ALA A 201 8.33 -22.29 2.11
N SER A 202 7.96 -21.75 0.95
CA SER A 202 8.11 -22.42 -0.34
C SER A 202 9.01 -21.60 -1.24
N PHE A 203 10.14 -22.20 -1.65
CA PHE A 203 11.13 -21.52 -2.49
C PHE A 203 11.43 -22.34 -3.74
N GLY A 204 11.38 -21.68 -4.89
CA GLY A 204 11.87 -22.22 -6.14
C GLY A 204 12.08 -21.10 -7.17
N PRO A 205 13.29 -20.92 -7.73
CA PRO A 205 13.58 -19.77 -8.58
C PRO A 205 12.68 -19.66 -9.82
N GLU A 206 12.17 -20.79 -10.34
CA GLU A 206 11.25 -20.78 -11.49
C GLU A 206 9.78 -20.62 -11.07
N LYS A 207 9.42 -21.16 -9.90
CA LYS A 207 8.09 -21.06 -9.29
C LYS A 207 8.16 -21.47 -7.81
N SER A 208 7.42 -20.83 -6.92
CA SER A 208 7.14 -21.38 -5.57
C SER A 208 5.76 -22.03 -5.54
N GLY A 209 5.58 -22.95 -4.59
CA GLY A 209 4.27 -23.55 -4.33
C GLY A 209 3.47 -22.73 -3.33
N ASP A 210 2.17 -23.02 -3.28
CA ASP A 210 1.24 -22.30 -2.42
C ASP A 210 1.42 -22.74 -0.96
N VAL A 211 1.08 -21.83 -0.04
CA VAL A 211 0.99 -22.09 1.39
C VAL A 211 -0.46 -21.91 1.81
N THR A 212 -1.10 -22.98 2.27
CA THR A 212 -2.47 -22.94 2.80
C THR A 212 -2.49 -23.43 4.24
N ILE A 213 -3.02 -22.59 5.14
CA ILE A 213 -3.07 -22.83 6.57
C ILE A 213 -4.50 -22.70 7.05
N GLN A 214 -5.00 -23.73 7.70
CA GLN A 214 -6.37 -23.77 8.23
C GLN A 214 -6.36 -24.24 9.67
N SER A 215 -7.11 -23.54 10.52
CA SER A 215 -7.47 -23.99 11.86
C SER A 215 -8.98 -24.04 12.00
N ASN A 216 -9.53 -25.22 12.28
CA ASN A 216 -10.97 -25.39 12.36
C ASN A 216 -11.51 -24.78 13.66
N ASN A 217 -10.95 -25.13 14.82
CA ASN A 217 -11.44 -24.69 16.14
C ASN A 217 -10.31 -24.08 17.00
N GLY A 218 -9.43 -23.29 16.41
CA GLY A 218 -8.28 -22.74 17.13
C GLY A 218 -7.67 -21.50 16.49
N THR A 219 -6.59 -21.05 17.11
CA THR A 219 -5.80 -19.91 16.62
C THR A 219 -4.72 -20.36 15.66
N ILE A 220 -4.40 -19.53 14.69
CA ILE A 220 -3.17 -19.62 13.89
C ILE A 220 -2.15 -18.68 14.52
N THR A 221 -0.98 -19.20 14.85
CA THR A 221 0.16 -18.42 15.30
C THR A 221 1.37 -18.79 14.46
N THR A 222 1.84 -17.86 13.64
CA THR A 222 3.07 -18.02 12.87
C THR A 222 4.05 -16.89 13.16
N ARG A 223 5.30 -17.05 12.73
CA ARG A 223 6.18 -15.93 12.40
C ARG A 223 6.06 -15.69 10.89
N ASN A 224 7.17 -15.82 10.16
CA ASN A 224 7.24 -15.45 8.75
C ASN A 224 6.67 -16.55 7.86
N ILE A 225 5.89 -16.15 6.86
CA ILE A 225 5.38 -17.02 5.81
C ILE A 225 5.83 -16.47 4.47
N GLN A 226 6.54 -17.28 3.70
CA GLN A 226 7.18 -16.83 2.47
C GLN A 226 6.96 -17.80 1.30
N THR A 227 6.47 -17.28 0.19
CA THR A 227 6.54 -17.93 -1.12
C THR A 227 7.47 -17.09 -1.99
N ILE A 228 8.53 -17.70 -2.56
CA ILE A 228 9.56 -16.95 -3.27
C ILE A 228 9.97 -17.64 -4.57
N ALA A 229 9.87 -16.88 -5.68
CA ALA A 229 10.30 -17.29 -7.01
C ALA A 229 11.12 -16.20 -7.71
N GLU A 230 12.43 -16.18 -7.46
CA GLU A 230 13.36 -15.11 -7.88
C GLU A 230 13.40 -14.79 -9.39
N ASN A 231 13.00 -15.73 -10.26
CA ASN A 231 12.95 -15.54 -11.72
C ASN A 231 11.57 -15.96 -12.29
N GLY A 232 10.59 -16.14 -11.40
CA GLY A 232 9.42 -16.96 -11.63
C GLY A 232 8.13 -16.34 -11.13
N ILE A 233 7.12 -17.21 -10.98
CA ILE A 233 5.81 -16.86 -10.43
C ILE A 233 5.77 -17.36 -8.99
N SER A 234 5.40 -16.49 -8.05
CA SER A 234 5.24 -16.89 -6.66
C SER A 234 3.93 -17.65 -6.43
N GLY A 235 3.90 -18.54 -5.43
CA GLY A 235 2.69 -19.20 -4.97
C GLY A 235 1.84 -18.31 -4.06
N ASN A 236 0.57 -18.66 -3.91
CA ASN A 236 -0.38 -17.94 -3.06
C ASN A 236 -0.16 -18.27 -1.58
N ILE A 237 -0.58 -17.38 -0.69
CA ILE A 237 -0.58 -17.60 0.76
C ILE A 237 -2.01 -17.39 1.28
N GLY A 238 -2.62 -18.45 1.80
CA GLY A 238 -3.97 -18.43 2.35
C GLY A 238 -4.01 -18.89 3.81
N LEU A 239 -4.52 -18.06 4.71
CA LEU A 239 -4.73 -18.36 6.12
C LEU A 239 -6.21 -18.24 6.46
N ASN A 240 -6.80 -19.27 7.08
CA ASN A 240 -8.22 -19.26 7.42
C ASN A 240 -8.51 -19.91 8.78
N THR A 241 -9.31 -19.24 9.61
CA THR A 241 -9.97 -19.83 10.78
C THR A 241 -11.49 -19.90 10.57
N TYR A 242 -12.11 -21.04 10.89
CA TYR A 242 -13.52 -21.29 10.55
C TYR A 242 -14.51 -21.26 11.73
N ASP A 243 -14.10 -21.64 12.94
CA ASP A 243 -15.00 -21.71 14.11
C ASP A 243 -14.54 -20.79 15.27
N PHE A 244 -15.51 -20.22 16.01
CA PHE A 244 -15.43 -19.57 17.34
C PHE A 244 -14.06 -19.00 17.81
N GLN A 245 -13.86 -17.69 17.65
CA GLN A 245 -12.73 -16.92 18.24
C GLN A 245 -11.35 -17.38 17.75
N GLY A 246 -11.26 -17.88 16.52
CA GLY A 246 -10.00 -18.25 15.89
C GLY A 246 -9.20 -17.03 15.45
N ASN A 247 -8.38 -16.47 16.35
CA ASN A 247 -7.48 -15.38 15.98
C ASN A 247 -6.34 -15.85 15.08
N ILE A 248 -5.89 -14.97 14.19
CA ILE A 248 -4.67 -15.16 13.39
C ILE A 248 -3.60 -14.18 13.91
N ASN A 249 -2.44 -14.71 14.29
CA ASN A 249 -1.30 -13.93 14.76
C ASN A 249 -0.07 -14.31 13.94
N THR A 250 0.43 -13.42 13.09
CA THR A 250 1.61 -13.69 12.26
C THR A 250 2.66 -12.59 12.42
N ALA A 251 3.88 -12.85 11.97
CA ALA A 251 4.82 -11.79 11.61
C ALA A 251 4.59 -11.43 10.13
N ASP A 252 5.65 -11.35 9.33
CA ASP A 252 5.58 -10.98 7.91
C ASP A 252 4.97 -12.11 7.05
N ILE A 253 4.15 -11.72 6.08
CA ILE A 253 3.60 -12.59 5.03
C ILE A 253 4.03 -12.05 3.67
N GLN A 254 4.78 -12.83 2.90
CA GLN A 254 5.39 -12.36 1.66
C GLN A 254 5.22 -13.37 0.52
N SER A 255 4.58 -12.92 -0.56
CA SER A 255 4.60 -13.61 -1.84
C SER A 255 5.42 -12.81 -2.84
N ILE A 256 6.61 -13.33 -3.20
CA ILE A 256 7.61 -12.59 -3.98
C ILE A 256 7.95 -13.34 -5.25
N GLY A 257 7.62 -12.74 -6.40
CA GLY A 257 7.99 -13.24 -7.72
C GLY A 257 8.78 -12.23 -8.54
N ASP A 258 9.35 -12.69 -9.65
CA ASP A 258 9.88 -11.80 -10.68
C ASP A 258 8.81 -11.50 -11.74
N ARG A 259 8.04 -12.52 -12.13
CA ARG A 259 7.08 -12.46 -13.24
C ARG A 259 5.63 -12.29 -12.78
N SER A 260 5.26 -12.85 -11.63
CA SER A 260 4.14 -12.37 -10.83
C SER A 260 4.31 -12.81 -9.38
N SER A 261 3.76 -12.06 -8.43
CA SER A 261 3.52 -12.60 -7.09
C SER A 261 2.30 -13.53 -7.11
N GLY A 262 1.97 -14.08 -5.94
CA GLY A 262 0.72 -14.77 -5.68
C GLY A 262 -0.12 -14.00 -4.67
N GLU A 263 -1.41 -14.28 -4.66
CA GLU A 263 -2.41 -13.70 -3.75
C GLU A 263 -2.07 -13.95 -2.28
N VAL A 264 -2.37 -12.96 -1.43
CA VAL A 264 -2.27 -13.08 0.03
C VAL A 264 -3.66 -12.91 0.65
N GLU A 265 -4.21 -13.98 1.20
CA GLU A 265 -5.54 -14.02 1.81
C GLU A 265 -5.41 -14.40 3.30
N VAL A 266 -5.87 -13.53 4.20
CA VAL A 266 -5.89 -13.75 5.65
C VAL A 266 -7.30 -13.53 6.19
N ILE A 267 -7.98 -14.61 6.59
CA ILE A 267 -9.37 -14.58 7.03
C ILE A 267 -9.53 -15.16 8.43
N ALA A 268 -9.90 -14.34 9.40
CA ALA A 268 -10.32 -14.76 10.72
C ALA A 268 -11.85 -14.66 10.85
N ALA A 269 -12.57 -15.70 10.43
CA ALA A 269 -14.03 -15.64 10.24
C ALA A 269 -14.83 -15.36 11.51
N ASP A 270 -14.26 -15.60 12.69
CA ASP A 270 -14.89 -15.44 14.00
C ASP A 270 -13.93 -14.81 15.04
N GLY A 271 -12.85 -14.14 14.62
CA GLY A 271 -11.86 -13.55 15.54
C GLY A 271 -11.11 -12.35 14.94
N SER A 272 -10.03 -11.96 15.61
CA SER A 272 -9.15 -10.85 15.21
C SER A 272 -7.96 -11.31 14.37
N ILE A 273 -7.41 -10.39 13.58
CA ILE A 273 -6.14 -10.55 12.86
C ILE A 273 -5.10 -9.62 13.49
N THR A 274 -3.91 -10.16 13.75
CA THR A 274 -2.71 -9.38 14.09
C THR A 274 -1.54 -9.87 13.26
N THR A 275 -1.04 -9.06 12.35
CA THR A 275 0.11 -9.37 11.50
C THR A 275 1.13 -8.25 11.51
N GLN A 276 2.33 -8.50 11.01
CA GLN A 276 3.25 -7.41 10.65
C GLN A 276 2.97 -7.01 9.20
N ASN A 277 3.96 -7.07 8.32
CA ASN A 277 3.81 -6.64 6.94
C ASN A 277 3.16 -7.73 6.08
N LEU A 278 2.31 -7.31 5.14
CA LEU A 278 1.79 -8.15 4.07
C LEU A 278 2.30 -7.64 2.73
N GLU A 279 2.94 -8.51 1.95
CA GLU A 279 3.53 -8.15 0.67
C GLU A 279 3.14 -9.14 -0.44
N SER A 280 2.61 -8.59 -1.52
CA SER A 280 2.45 -9.23 -2.82
C SER A 280 3.35 -8.46 -3.80
N LEU A 281 4.53 -9.01 -4.08
CA LEU A 281 5.59 -8.29 -4.80
C LEU A 281 6.03 -9.01 -6.07
N SER A 282 5.95 -8.30 -7.19
CA SER A 282 6.49 -8.73 -8.48
C SER A 282 7.49 -7.72 -9.01
N ASN A 283 8.74 -8.13 -9.27
CA ASN A 283 9.78 -7.20 -9.72
C ASN A 283 9.59 -6.73 -11.18
N SER A 284 8.99 -7.55 -12.05
CA SER A 284 8.91 -7.27 -13.49
C SER A 284 7.56 -7.54 -14.13
N GLY A 285 6.64 -8.23 -13.46
CA GLY A 285 5.27 -8.42 -13.94
C GLY A 285 4.24 -7.94 -12.94
N ASP A 286 3.08 -8.58 -12.93
CA ASP A 286 1.94 -8.16 -12.11
C ASP A 286 2.08 -8.62 -10.65
N SER A 287 1.61 -7.82 -9.69
CA SER A 287 1.31 -8.35 -8.36
C SER A 287 -0.16 -8.74 -8.24
N ASP A 288 -0.44 -9.75 -7.41
CA ASP A 288 -1.79 -10.18 -7.07
C ASP A 288 -2.35 -9.43 -5.84
N ASP A 289 -3.61 -9.69 -5.56
CA ASP A 289 -4.39 -9.02 -4.51
C ASP A 289 -3.94 -9.38 -3.10
N ILE A 290 -4.26 -8.50 -2.15
CA ILE A 290 -4.14 -8.74 -0.71
C ILE A 290 -5.51 -8.56 -0.06
N THR A 291 -5.98 -9.59 0.63
CA THR A 291 -7.26 -9.59 1.34
C THR A 291 -7.06 -9.90 2.81
N VAL A 292 -7.51 -9.01 3.70
CA VAL A 292 -7.45 -9.17 5.15
C VAL A 292 -8.85 -8.97 5.73
N LYS A 293 -9.46 -10.05 6.27
CA LYS A 293 -10.84 -10.00 6.77
C LYS A 293 -10.95 -10.61 8.16
N ALA A 294 -11.40 -9.82 9.12
CA ALA A 294 -11.62 -10.28 10.49
C ALA A 294 -13.07 -10.04 10.93
N LYS A 295 -13.57 -10.91 11.81
CA LYS A 295 -14.85 -10.67 12.47
C LYS A 295 -14.76 -9.56 13.50
N ASP A 296 -13.67 -9.60 14.27
CA ASP A 296 -13.31 -8.58 15.25
C ASP A 296 -12.19 -7.71 14.64
N ASP A 297 -11.28 -7.17 15.46
CA ASP A 297 -10.28 -6.18 15.01
C ASP A 297 -9.27 -6.72 13.96
N VAL A 298 -8.82 -5.83 13.07
CA VAL A 298 -7.65 -6.02 12.21
C VAL A 298 -6.53 -5.10 12.68
N HIS A 299 -5.37 -5.68 12.99
CA HIS A 299 -4.14 -4.95 13.22
C HIS A 299 -3.01 -5.44 12.31
N THR A 300 -2.46 -4.57 11.48
CA THR A 300 -1.31 -4.89 10.62
C THR A 300 -0.26 -3.79 10.70
N ASP A 301 0.97 -4.08 10.26
CA ASP A 301 1.93 -3.02 9.92
C ASP A 301 1.63 -2.57 8.47
N GLU A 302 2.62 -2.59 7.56
CA GLU A 302 2.45 -2.16 6.17
C GLU A 302 1.75 -3.23 5.29
N ILE A 303 0.93 -2.78 4.33
CA ILE A 303 0.29 -3.64 3.32
C ILE A 303 0.65 -3.14 1.93
N ASN A 304 1.36 -3.97 1.16
CA ASN A 304 1.92 -3.57 -0.13
C ASN A 304 1.60 -4.59 -1.24
N SER A 305 0.81 -4.18 -2.24
CA SER A 305 0.74 -4.88 -3.53
C SER A 305 1.53 -4.09 -4.56
N THR A 306 2.70 -4.59 -4.96
CA THR A 306 3.61 -3.89 -5.88
C THR A 306 3.99 -4.77 -7.06
N GLY A 307 3.62 -4.33 -8.26
CA GLY A 307 4.00 -4.97 -9.51
C GLY A 307 4.90 -4.10 -10.37
N GLY A 308 5.87 -4.72 -11.04
CA GLY A 308 6.67 -4.09 -12.09
C GLY A 308 5.82 -3.66 -13.29
N GLU A 309 4.74 -4.39 -13.56
CA GLU A 309 3.68 -4.02 -14.50
C GLU A 309 2.48 -3.46 -13.72
N ASN A 310 1.44 -4.25 -13.46
CA ASN A 310 0.25 -3.82 -12.71
C ASN A 310 0.31 -4.29 -11.25
N SER A 311 -0.39 -3.61 -10.34
CA SER A 311 -0.63 -4.14 -8.99
C SER A 311 -2.04 -4.66 -8.79
N GLY A 312 -2.18 -5.54 -7.80
CA GLY A 312 -3.46 -6.05 -7.34
C GLY A 312 -4.19 -5.08 -6.39
N ASP A 313 -5.44 -5.42 -6.12
CA ASP A 313 -6.30 -4.71 -5.19
C ASP A 313 -5.92 -5.05 -3.74
N ILE A 314 -6.26 -4.14 -2.81
CA ILE A 314 -6.07 -4.36 -1.38
C ILE A 314 -7.43 -4.17 -0.69
N GLU A 315 -7.91 -5.21 -0.01
CA GLU A 315 -9.14 -5.18 0.77
C GLU A 315 -8.83 -5.47 2.24
N VAL A 316 -9.21 -4.55 3.13
CA VAL A 316 -9.03 -4.70 4.59
C VAL A 316 -10.38 -4.47 5.27
N SER A 317 -10.91 -5.49 5.95
CA SER A 317 -12.22 -5.36 6.62
C SER A 317 -12.27 -5.93 8.03
N SER A 318 -12.97 -5.19 8.90
CA SER A 318 -13.37 -5.62 10.23
C SER A 318 -14.89 -5.50 10.41
N ASP A 319 -15.56 -6.64 10.48
CA ASP A 319 -17.03 -6.74 10.54
C ASP A 319 -17.66 -6.14 11.82
N ASN A 320 -16.97 -6.20 12.95
CA ASN A 320 -17.47 -5.73 14.26
C ASN A 320 -16.42 -4.92 15.05
N GLY A 321 -15.22 -4.75 14.50
CA GLY A 321 -14.04 -4.23 15.18
C GLY A 321 -13.50 -2.96 14.53
N GLU A 322 -12.29 -2.58 14.95
CA GLU A 322 -11.50 -1.52 14.33
C GLU A 322 -10.52 -2.06 13.28
N VAL A 323 -10.07 -1.18 12.38
CA VAL A 323 -8.92 -1.43 11.50
C VAL A 323 -7.79 -0.51 11.90
N ASN A 324 -6.62 -1.08 12.21
CA ASN A 324 -5.41 -0.34 12.58
C ASN A 324 -4.21 -0.83 11.76
N THR A 325 -3.77 -0.04 10.80
CA THR A 325 -2.68 -0.38 9.88
C THR A 325 -1.63 0.73 9.82
N ASP A 326 -0.41 0.41 9.39
CA ASP A 326 0.53 1.46 8.97
C ASP A 326 0.15 1.95 7.55
N ASN A 327 1.10 1.99 6.62
CA ASN A 327 0.85 2.40 5.23
C ASN A 327 0.20 1.28 4.41
N ILE A 328 -0.71 1.66 3.52
CA ILE A 328 -1.31 0.77 2.52
C ILE A 328 -0.99 1.32 1.13
N GLU A 329 -0.32 0.53 0.29
CA GLU A 329 0.06 0.95 -1.06
C GLU A 329 -0.20 -0.14 -2.11
N SER A 330 -1.03 0.20 -3.12
CA SER A 330 -1.12 -0.54 -4.37
C SER A 330 -0.36 0.21 -5.45
N ARG A 331 0.68 -0.41 -6.03
CA ARG A 331 1.60 0.26 -6.95
C ARG A 331 1.97 -0.57 -8.19
N GLY A 332 1.54 -0.08 -9.36
CA GLY A 332 2.00 -0.55 -10.67
C GLY A 332 3.11 0.34 -11.22
N GLU A 333 4.36 -0.14 -11.27
CA GLU A 333 5.52 0.67 -11.67
C GLU A 333 5.49 1.11 -13.14
N SER A 334 4.92 0.29 -14.03
CA SER A 334 4.78 0.61 -15.45
C SER A 334 3.36 0.46 -15.99
N GLY A 335 2.48 -0.20 -15.23
CA GLY A 335 1.09 -0.46 -15.54
C GLY A 335 0.11 0.37 -14.69
N ASP A 336 -1.07 -0.20 -14.50
CA ASP A 336 -2.13 0.34 -13.65
C ASP A 336 -1.91 -0.10 -12.19
N SER A 337 -2.41 0.67 -11.23
CA SER A 337 -2.53 0.17 -9.85
C SER A 337 -3.92 -0.37 -9.56
N GLY A 338 -4.02 -1.30 -8.62
CA GLY A 338 -5.29 -1.74 -8.03
C GLY A 338 -5.93 -0.69 -7.13
N ASN A 339 -7.15 -1.01 -6.71
CA ASN A 339 -7.96 -0.26 -5.75
C ASN A 339 -7.54 -0.56 -4.30
N ILE A 340 -7.95 0.30 -3.38
CA ILE A 340 -7.83 0.06 -1.94
C ILE A 340 -9.19 0.29 -1.28
N ASP A 341 -9.73 -0.76 -0.67
CA ASP A 341 -11.00 -0.74 0.05
C ASP A 341 -10.75 -1.07 1.54
N ILE A 342 -11.17 -0.18 2.44
CA ILE A 342 -11.01 -0.32 3.89
C ILE A 342 -12.35 -0.12 4.59
N ASP A 343 -12.86 -1.18 5.22
CA ASP A 343 -14.14 -1.17 5.91
C ASP A 343 -14.00 -1.55 7.39
N ALA A 344 -14.63 -0.80 8.29
CA ALA A 344 -14.70 -1.16 9.71
C ALA A 344 -16.06 -0.80 10.33
N GLU A 345 -16.55 -1.65 11.22
CA GLU A 345 -17.72 -1.31 12.06
C GLU A 345 -17.39 -0.17 13.03
N ASN A 346 -16.17 -0.14 13.57
CA ASN A 346 -15.68 0.93 14.46
C ASN A 346 -14.59 1.76 13.75
N ASP A 347 -13.61 2.26 14.49
CA ASP A 347 -12.64 3.23 13.99
C ASP A 347 -11.69 2.64 12.92
N ILE A 348 -11.28 3.48 11.99
CA ILE A 348 -10.18 3.21 11.05
C ILE A 348 -9.01 4.12 11.41
N ASN A 349 -7.87 3.53 11.71
CA ASN A 349 -6.61 4.22 11.96
C ASN A 349 -5.56 3.70 10.98
N THR A 350 -5.15 4.53 10.03
CA THR A 350 -4.08 4.18 9.09
C THR A 350 -3.03 5.27 9.03
N GLU A 351 -1.82 4.94 8.57
CA GLU A 351 -0.92 5.99 8.07
C GLU A 351 -1.41 6.45 6.69
N ASN A 352 -0.59 6.36 5.65
CA ASN A 352 -0.96 6.80 4.32
C ASN A 352 -1.62 5.68 3.50
N ILE A 353 -2.59 6.06 2.67
CA ILE A 353 -3.29 5.15 1.76
C ILE A 353 -3.03 5.62 0.33
N ARG A 354 -2.48 4.75 -0.53
CA ARG A 354 -2.03 5.16 -1.87
C ARG A 354 -2.28 4.14 -2.96
N THR A 355 -2.88 4.62 -4.06
CA THR A 355 -2.90 3.91 -5.34
C THR A 355 -2.02 4.66 -6.34
N ARG A 356 -0.99 4.00 -6.86
CA ARG A 356 0.01 4.64 -7.75
C ARG A 356 0.25 3.80 -9.00
N GLY A 357 -0.37 4.20 -10.10
CA GLY A 357 -0.14 3.62 -11.41
C GLY A 357 0.69 4.54 -12.29
N ASN A 358 1.63 3.98 -13.05
CA ASN A 358 2.26 4.74 -14.12
C ASN A 358 1.26 5.06 -15.24
N ASN A 359 0.34 4.14 -15.53
CA ASN A 359 -0.81 4.37 -16.41
C ASN A 359 -1.95 4.99 -15.59
N ASN A 360 -2.91 4.20 -15.13
CA ASN A 360 -4.02 4.68 -14.30
C ASN A 360 -3.84 4.24 -12.84
N SER A 361 -4.31 5.03 -11.88
CA SER A 361 -4.45 4.55 -10.49
C SER A 361 -5.86 4.04 -10.21
N GLY A 362 -5.94 3.15 -9.22
CA GLY A 362 -7.20 2.66 -8.67
C GLY A 362 -7.90 3.67 -7.77
N ASP A 363 -9.15 3.35 -7.45
CA ASP A 363 -9.98 4.08 -6.50
C ASP A 363 -9.54 3.76 -5.06
N ILE A 364 -9.88 4.65 -4.13
CA ILE A 364 -9.68 4.45 -2.69
C ILE A 364 -11.02 4.67 -2.00
N GLU A 365 -11.51 3.66 -1.27
CA GLU A 365 -12.70 3.71 -0.44
C GLU A 365 -12.33 3.42 1.03
N VAL A 366 -12.74 4.31 1.93
CA VAL A 366 -12.48 4.18 3.38
C VAL A 366 -13.79 4.44 4.13
N SER A 367 -14.37 3.41 4.74
CA SER A 367 -15.67 3.49 5.41
C SER A 367 -15.65 3.01 6.86
N SER A 368 -16.05 3.88 7.78
CA SER A 368 -16.29 3.54 9.19
C SER A 368 -17.76 3.68 9.56
N ASP A 369 -18.44 2.56 9.84
CA ASP A 369 -19.90 2.50 10.00
C ASP A 369 -20.40 3.09 11.33
N ASN A 370 -19.61 3.02 12.41
CA ASN A 370 -19.94 3.65 13.70
C ASN A 370 -18.77 4.41 14.34
N GLY A 371 -17.62 4.49 13.68
CA GLY A 371 -16.38 5.06 14.23
C GLY A 371 -15.94 6.35 13.56
N GLU A 372 -14.70 6.72 13.82
CA GLU A 372 -13.96 7.78 13.13
C GLU A 372 -12.99 7.21 12.09
N VAL A 373 -12.59 8.04 11.13
CA VAL A 373 -11.50 7.76 10.20
C VAL A 373 -10.34 8.68 10.50
N ASN A 374 -9.20 8.11 10.91
CA ASN A 374 -7.94 8.81 11.15
C ASN A 374 -6.88 8.29 10.18
N THR A 375 -6.46 9.13 9.24
CA THR A 375 -5.41 8.78 8.27
C THR A 375 -4.39 9.88 8.12
N ASP A 376 -3.20 9.56 7.61
CA ASP A 376 -2.29 10.58 7.08
C ASP A 376 -2.79 11.03 5.69
N ASN A 377 -1.98 10.86 4.64
CA ASN A 377 -2.35 11.26 3.29
C ASN A 377 -3.08 10.14 2.55
N ILE A 378 -4.12 10.52 1.81
CA ILE A 378 -4.85 9.65 0.88
C ILE A 378 -4.54 10.12 -0.54
N GLU A 379 -3.91 9.28 -1.36
CA GLU A 379 -3.44 9.66 -2.69
C GLU A 379 -3.79 8.62 -3.75
N SER A 380 -4.60 9.02 -4.74
CA SER A 380 -4.75 8.28 -5.99
C SER A 380 -3.99 9.01 -7.11
N ARG A 381 -2.97 8.37 -7.69
CA ARG A 381 -2.08 8.99 -8.68
C ARG A 381 -1.86 8.16 -9.93
N GLY A 382 -2.34 8.66 -11.07
CA GLY A 382 -1.99 8.20 -12.42
C GLY A 382 -0.93 9.09 -13.07
N GLU A 383 0.33 8.66 -13.08
CA GLU A 383 1.47 9.49 -13.54
C GLU A 383 1.40 9.86 -15.03
N SER A 384 0.83 8.98 -15.87
CA SER A 384 0.65 9.23 -17.31
C SER A 384 -0.79 9.10 -17.80
N GLY A 385 -1.66 8.43 -17.03
CA GLY A 385 -3.08 8.21 -17.31
C GLY A 385 -4.00 8.98 -16.37
N ASP A 386 -5.14 8.37 -16.06
CA ASP A 386 -6.17 8.91 -15.19
C ASP A 386 -5.89 8.52 -13.72
N SER A 387 -6.33 9.33 -12.77
CA SER A 387 -6.40 8.87 -11.37
C SER A 387 -7.78 8.33 -11.02
N GLY A 388 -7.82 7.42 -10.06
CA GLY A 388 -9.06 6.99 -9.41
C GLY A 388 -9.67 8.06 -8.50
N ASN A 389 -10.88 7.77 -8.04
CA ASN A 389 -11.65 8.53 -7.07
C ASN A 389 -11.18 8.24 -5.65
N ILE A 390 -11.53 9.13 -4.72
CA ILE A 390 -11.35 8.92 -3.28
C ILE A 390 -12.69 9.15 -2.60
N ASP A 391 -13.19 8.15 -1.87
CA ASP A 391 -14.35 8.25 -0.98
C ASP A 391 -13.92 7.95 0.46
N VAL A 392 -14.33 8.82 1.38
CA VAL A 392 -14.08 8.69 2.82
C VAL A 392 -15.39 8.95 3.56
N ASP A 393 -16.00 7.91 4.12
CA ASP A 393 -17.23 8.00 4.93
C ASP A 393 -16.92 7.58 6.38
N ALA A 394 -17.44 8.35 7.32
CA ALA A 394 -17.39 8.01 8.73
C ALA A 394 -18.69 8.41 9.43
N GLU A 395 -19.13 7.59 10.37
CA GLU A 395 -20.24 7.96 11.23
C GLU A 395 -19.89 9.15 12.12
N THR A 396 -18.66 9.19 12.65
CA THR A 396 -18.18 10.29 13.51
C THR A 396 -17.17 11.16 12.77
N ASP A 397 -16.01 11.47 13.36
CA ASP A 397 -15.07 12.43 12.81
C ASP A 397 -14.24 11.84 11.67
N ILE A 398 -13.84 12.68 10.71
CA ILE A 398 -12.81 12.37 9.72
C ILE A 398 -11.62 13.29 9.97
N ASN A 399 -10.45 12.71 10.26
CA ASN A 399 -9.19 13.40 10.43
C ASN A 399 -8.17 12.86 9.42
N THR A 400 -7.79 13.70 8.45
CA THR A 400 -6.82 13.35 7.41
C THR A 400 -5.74 14.41 7.32
N GLU A 401 -4.57 14.06 6.77
CA GLU A 401 -3.67 15.09 6.22
C GLU A 401 -4.22 15.56 4.87
N ASN A 402 -3.51 15.31 3.77
CA ASN A 402 -3.96 15.72 2.44
C ASN A 402 -4.75 14.60 1.76
N ILE A 403 -5.77 14.98 1.00
CA ILE A 403 -6.53 14.08 0.14
C ILE A 403 -6.29 14.53 -1.30
N THR A 404 -5.76 13.65 -2.15
CA THR A 404 -5.33 14.05 -3.49
C THR A 404 -5.64 13.01 -4.56
N THR A 405 -6.34 13.44 -5.60
CA THR A 405 -6.43 12.73 -6.88
C THR A 405 -5.56 13.47 -7.90
N HIS A 406 -4.58 12.79 -8.49
CA HIS A 406 -3.65 13.39 -9.46
C HIS A 406 -3.55 12.55 -10.73
N GLY A 407 -4.12 13.06 -11.82
CA GLY A 407 -4.05 12.44 -13.13
C GLY A 407 -3.28 13.30 -14.13
N ASN A 408 -2.48 12.69 -15.00
CA ASN A 408 -1.94 13.42 -16.13
C ASN A 408 -3.02 13.71 -17.18
N ASN A 409 -3.96 12.78 -17.37
CA ASN A 409 -5.13 12.92 -18.24
C ASN A 409 -6.29 13.51 -17.44
N ASN A 410 -7.10 12.71 -16.74
CA ASN A 410 -8.17 13.18 -15.85
C ASN A 410 -7.87 12.80 -14.39
N SER A 411 -8.32 13.61 -13.44
CA SER A 411 -8.31 13.21 -12.02
C SER A 411 -9.69 12.78 -11.56
N GLY A 412 -9.72 11.90 -10.57
CA GLY A 412 -10.94 11.41 -9.95
C GLY A 412 -11.61 12.43 -9.03
N ASP A 413 -12.85 12.13 -8.71
CA ASP A 413 -13.65 12.87 -7.74
C ASP A 413 -13.17 12.59 -6.31
N ILE A 414 -13.42 13.53 -5.41
CA ILE A 414 -13.15 13.38 -3.98
C ILE A 414 -14.45 13.59 -3.21
N GLU A 415 -14.89 12.57 -2.49
CA GLU A 415 -16.01 12.64 -1.54
C GLU A 415 -15.49 12.41 -0.12
N VAL A 416 -15.87 13.31 0.80
CA VAL A 416 -15.52 13.22 2.22
C VAL A 416 -16.75 13.53 3.04
N LYS A 417 -17.24 12.52 3.78
CA LYS A 417 -18.53 12.58 4.45
C LYS A 417 -18.46 12.11 5.89
N SER A 418 -18.68 13.04 6.81
CA SER A 418 -18.88 12.77 8.23
C SER A 418 -20.36 12.91 8.61
N ASN A 419 -21.00 11.80 8.99
CA ASN A 419 -22.46 11.75 9.19
C ASN A 419 -22.94 12.46 10.46
N ASN A 420 -22.18 12.35 11.56
CA ASN A 420 -22.47 12.95 12.85
C ASN A 420 -21.28 13.66 13.50
N GLY A 421 -20.15 13.80 12.80
CA GLY A 421 -18.94 14.45 13.30
C GLY A 421 -18.48 15.65 12.47
N LEU A 422 -17.21 16.00 12.64
CA LEU A 422 -16.49 17.02 11.87
C LEU A 422 -15.64 16.40 10.76
N VAL A 423 -15.25 17.23 9.79
CA VAL A 423 -14.17 16.92 8.85
C VAL A 423 -12.99 17.84 9.15
N ASN A 424 -11.81 17.27 9.34
CA ASN A 424 -10.54 17.96 9.55
C ASN A 424 -9.47 17.41 8.60
N SER A 425 -9.16 18.17 7.55
CA SER A 425 -8.13 17.84 6.56
C SER A 425 -7.15 19.00 6.40
N ASN A 426 -5.96 18.75 5.84
CA ASN A 426 -5.14 19.79 5.24
C ASN A 426 -5.67 20.13 3.83
N ASP A 427 -4.88 19.93 2.78
CA ASP A 427 -5.28 20.23 1.41
C ASP A 427 -6.14 19.09 0.82
N VAL A 428 -7.22 19.46 0.12
CA VAL A 428 -8.07 18.55 -0.66
C VAL A 428 -7.98 18.95 -2.13
N VAL A 429 -7.36 18.10 -2.95
CA VAL A 429 -6.93 18.47 -4.29
C VAL A 429 -7.31 17.42 -5.33
N SER A 430 -8.08 17.82 -6.34
CA SER A 430 -8.25 17.06 -7.58
C SER A 430 -7.51 17.79 -8.70
N GLU A 431 -6.42 17.20 -9.21
CA GLU A 431 -5.55 17.81 -10.22
C GLU A 431 -5.41 16.96 -11.47
N ALA A 432 -5.84 17.50 -12.60
CA ALA A 432 -5.60 16.97 -13.93
C ALA A 432 -4.65 17.88 -14.70
N LYS A 433 -3.49 17.35 -15.11
CA LYS A 433 -2.47 18.19 -15.76
C LYS A 433 -2.89 18.69 -17.14
N ILE A 434 -3.50 17.80 -17.94
CA ILE A 434 -3.89 18.05 -19.34
C ILE A 434 -5.41 18.03 -19.50
N GLY A 435 -6.12 17.04 -18.94
CA GLY A 435 -7.57 16.88 -19.10
C GLY A 435 -8.37 17.49 -17.95
N ASN A 436 -9.44 16.79 -17.54
CA ASN A 436 -10.43 17.33 -16.62
C ASN A 436 -10.14 16.92 -15.18
N SER A 437 -10.26 17.86 -14.23
CA SER A 437 -10.25 17.50 -12.82
C SER A 437 -11.64 17.09 -12.33
N GLY A 438 -11.66 16.23 -11.31
CA GLY A 438 -12.86 15.77 -10.65
C GLY A 438 -13.50 16.81 -9.72
N ASP A 439 -14.73 16.51 -9.34
CA ASP A 439 -15.51 17.26 -8.36
C ASP A 439 -14.97 16.99 -6.95
N ILE A 440 -15.16 17.95 -6.04
CA ILE A 440 -14.83 17.80 -4.62
C ILE A 440 -16.08 18.08 -3.80
N ASN A 441 -16.53 17.08 -3.04
CA ASN A 441 -17.67 17.19 -2.14
C ASN A 441 -17.24 16.89 -0.70
N ILE A 442 -17.40 17.87 0.19
CA ILE A 442 -17.10 17.72 1.61
C ILE A 442 -18.36 18.01 2.42
N VAL A 443 -18.82 17.02 3.17
CA VAL A 443 -20.03 17.12 4.00
C VAL A 443 -19.70 16.72 5.43
N ALA A 444 -20.06 17.58 6.38
CA ALA A 444 -19.94 17.25 7.80
C ALA A 444 -21.20 17.69 8.54
N LYS A 445 -21.60 16.91 9.56
CA LYS A 445 -22.66 17.33 10.48
C LYS A 445 -22.23 18.54 11.28
N ASP A 446 -21.04 18.48 11.86
CA ASP A 446 -20.45 19.53 12.64
C ASP A 446 -19.54 20.38 11.74
N ASN A 447 -18.33 20.69 12.18
CA ASN A 447 -17.48 21.69 11.53
C ASN A 447 -16.71 21.08 10.35
N ILE A 448 -16.38 21.92 9.37
CA ILE A 448 -15.38 21.57 8.36
C ILE A 448 -14.17 22.46 8.57
N LYS A 449 -13.00 21.84 8.72
CA LYS A 449 -11.69 22.49 8.80
C LYS A 449 -10.81 21.92 7.70
N THR A 450 -10.40 22.78 6.78
CA THR A 450 -9.49 22.42 5.69
C THR A 450 -8.40 23.48 5.55
N ASP A 451 -7.31 23.13 4.89
CA ASP A 451 -6.46 24.14 4.26
C ASP A 451 -7.07 24.51 2.90
N ASN A 452 -6.39 24.26 1.77
CA ASN A 452 -6.90 24.60 0.45
C ASN A 452 -7.78 23.48 -0.10
N ILE A 453 -8.85 23.87 -0.79
CA ILE A 453 -9.69 22.97 -1.57
C ILE A 453 -9.54 23.37 -3.03
N ARG A 454 -9.02 22.49 -3.88
CA ARG A 454 -8.71 22.84 -5.27
C ARG A 454 -9.11 21.75 -6.25
N SER A 455 -9.95 22.12 -7.23
CA SER A 455 -10.13 21.36 -8.45
C SER A 455 -9.42 22.08 -9.60
N PHE A 456 -8.37 21.48 -10.13
CA PHE A 456 -7.50 22.08 -11.15
C PHE A 456 -7.43 21.22 -12.41
N GLY A 457 -8.02 21.72 -13.50
CA GLY A 457 -8.04 21.06 -14.80
C GLY A 457 -7.14 21.73 -15.83
N GLY A 458 -6.46 20.92 -16.64
CA GLY A 458 -5.83 21.37 -17.87
C GLY A 458 -6.86 21.80 -18.91
N GLU A 459 -7.96 21.06 -19.01
CA GLU A 459 -9.13 21.38 -19.84
C GLU A 459 -10.22 22.02 -18.99
N ASN A 460 -11.06 21.24 -18.31
CA ASN A 460 -12.12 21.74 -17.42
C ASN A 460 -11.82 21.38 -15.96
N SER A 461 -12.30 22.19 -15.01
CA SER A 461 -12.26 21.82 -13.59
C SER A 461 -13.62 21.39 -13.07
N GLY A 462 -13.60 20.47 -12.10
CA GLY A 462 -14.78 20.03 -11.37
C GLY A 462 -15.32 21.10 -10.41
N ASN A 463 -16.53 20.84 -9.93
CA ASN A 463 -17.24 21.65 -8.95
C ASN A 463 -16.66 21.42 -7.55
N ILE A 464 -16.83 22.40 -6.68
CA ILE A 464 -16.52 22.26 -5.26
C ILE A 464 -17.79 22.52 -4.44
N SER A 465 -18.19 21.54 -3.63
CA SER A 465 -19.28 21.62 -2.67
C SER A 465 -18.74 21.40 -1.26
N VAL A 466 -18.97 22.35 -0.35
CA VAL A 466 -18.56 22.27 1.06
C VAL A 466 -19.77 22.61 1.94
N ASN A 467 -20.29 21.60 2.65
CA ASN A 467 -21.50 21.74 3.46
C ASN A 467 -21.29 21.33 4.93
N SER A 468 -21.38 22.30 5.83
CA SER A 468 -21.42 22.10 7.27
C SER A 468 -22.84 22.29 7.80
N ASP A 469 -23.45 21.16 8.17
CA ASP A 469 -24.89 21.05 8.42
C ASP A 469 -25.34 21.76 9.70
N GLN A 470 -24.54 21.67 10.76
CA GLN A 470 -24.75 22.25 12.09
C GLN A 470 -23.53 22.99 12.63
N GLY A 471 -22.44 23.09 11.86
CA GLY A 471 -21.19 23.71 12.29
C GLY A 471 -20.84 24.99 11.53
N TYR A 472 -19.56 25.33 11.61
CA TYR A 472 -18.91 26.37 10.82
C TYR A 472 -17.96 25.76 9.79
N ILE A 473 -17.60 26.55 8.77
CA ILE A 473 -16.52 26.22 7.83
C ILE A 473 -15.33 27.13 8.09
N ASN A 474 -14.15 26.55 8.25
CA ASN A 474 -12.87 27.26 8.32
C ASN A 474 -11.89 26.66 7.30
N GLY A 475 -11.55 27.43 6.27
CA GLY A 475 -10.70 27.00 5.16
C GLY A 475 -9.66 28.05 4.77
N ASN A 476 -8.70 27.67 3.93
CA ASN A 476 -7.88 28.62 3.18
C ASN A 476 -8.56 28.95 1.85
N ASN A 477 -7.89 28.71 0.71
CA ASN A 477 -8.44 29.03 -0.60
C ASN A 477 -9.37 27.91 -1.08
N ILE A 478 -10.45 28.28 -1.75
CA ILE A 478 -11.35 27.36 -2.45
C ILE A 478 -11.31 27.72 -3.94
N GLU A 479 -10.79 26.83 -4.77
CA GLU A 479 -10.37 27.15 -6.13
C GLU A 479 -10.84 26.12 -7.16
N THR A 480 -11.66 26.53 -8.12
CA THR A 480 -11.87 25.78 -9.37
C THR A 480 -11.11 26.50 -10.49
N ILE A 481 -10.13 25.84 -11.10
CA ILE A 481 -9.26 26.45 -12.11
C ILE A 481 -9.16 25.56 -13.34
N ALA A 482 -9.56 26.09 -14.49
CA ALA A 482 -9.46 25.45 -15.80
C ALA A 482 -8.55 26.26 -16.72
N LYS A 483 -7.46 25.68 -17.22
CA LYS A 483 -6.48 26.45 -18.04
C LYS A 483 -7.05 26.87 -19.39
N THR A 484 -7.78 25.99 -20.06
CA THR A 484 -8.30 26.26 -21.41
C THR A 484 -9.81 26.15 -21.54
N GLY A 485 -10.48 25.39 -20.68
CA GLY A 485 -11.91 25.14 -20.72
C GLY A 485 -12.68 25.87 -19.63
N ASP A 486 -13.78 25.26 -19.20
CA ASP A 486 -14.71 25.80 -18.21
C ASP A 486 -14.28 25.43 -16.79
N SER A 487 -14.37 26.39 -15.86
CA SER A 487 -14.19 26.09 -14.44
C SER A 487 -15.52 25.76 -13.76
N GLY A 488 -15.46 24.86 -12.79
CA GLY A 488 -16.62 24.40 -12.02
C GLY A 488 -17.22 25.47 -11.09
N ASP A 489 -18.46 25.19 -10.66
CA ASP A 489 -19.17 25.97 -9.66
C ASP A 489 -18.57 25.75 -8.26
N ILE A 490 -18.70 26.74 -7.38
CA ILE A 490 -18.29 26.65 -5.98
C ILE A 490 -19.49 26.95 -5.09
N ASP A 491 -19.92 25.96 -4.31
CA ASP A 491 -21.01 26.06 -3.35
C ASP A 491 -20.48 25.83 -1.92
N VAL A 492 -20.57 26.85 -1.07
CA VAL A 492 -20.12 26.78 0.34
C VAL A 492 -21.27 27.13 1.25
N THR A 493 -21.71 26.17 2.07
CA THR A 493 -22.85 26.35 2.99
C THR A 493 -22.47 25.94 4.40
N ALA A 494 -22.75 26.82 5.37
CA ALA A 494 -22.60 26.50 6.79
C ALA A 494 -23.81 26.98 7.58
N LYS A 495 -24.13 26.27 8.68
CA LYS A 495 -25.10 26.78 9.64
C LYS A 495 -24.60 28.07 10.30
N TYR A 496 -23.36 28.06 10.79
CA TYR A 496 -22.73 29.20 11.45
C TYR A 496 -21.74 29.90 10.50
N ASP A 497 -20.60 30.35 11.02
CA ASP A 497 -19.65 31.15 10.26
C ASP A 497 -19.04 30.39 9.07
N ILE A 498 -18.75 31.13 8.01
CA ILE A 498 -17.85 30.71 6.94
C ILE A 498 -16.63 31.63 7.00
N ASN A 499 -15.46 31.07 7.31
CA ASN A 499 -14.19 31.76 7.33
C ASN A 499 -13.26 31.14 6.29
N THR A 500 -12.97 31.85 5.20
CA THR A 500 -12.05 31.37 4.16
C THR A 500 -11.08 32.46 3.73
N ASP A 501 -10.02 32.07 3.02
CA ASP A 501 -9.18 33.00 2.27
C ASP A 501 -9.90 33.41 0.98
N ASN A 502 -9.31 33.17 -0.20
CA ASN A 502 -9.94 33.53 -1.46
C ASN A 502 -10.86 32.41 -1.94
N ILE A 503 -11.95 32.78 -2.61
CA ILE A 503 -12.81 31.83 -3.32
C ILE A 503 -12.76 32.18 -4.81
N SER A 504 -12.27 31.28 -5.65
CA SER A 504 -11.97 31.59 -7.06
C SER A 504 -12.47 30.52 -8.00
N SER A 505 -13.29 30.91 -8.97
CA SER A 505 -13.64 30.11 -10.14
C SER A 505 -13.05 30.78 -11.38
N ILE A 506 -12.02 30.18 -11.97
CA ILE A 506 -11.21 30.76 -13.05
C ILE A 506 -11.18 29.82 -14.24
N GLY A 507 -11.79 30.20 -15.36
CA GLY A 507 -11.80 29.42 -16.59
C GLY A 507 -11.15 30.13 -17.78
N GLY A 508 -10.49 29.34 -18.64
CA GLY A 508 -10.01 29.81 -19.94
C GLY A 508 -11.17 30.15 -20.89
N GLU A 509 -12.25 29.37 -20.84
CA GLU A 509 -13.50 29.65 -21.56
C GLU A 509 -14.51 30.34 -20.65
N ASN A 510 -15.31 29.62 -19.87
CA ASN A 510 -16.28 30.20 -18.93
C ASN A 510 -15.88 29.95 -17.48
N SER A 511 -16.36 30.79 -16.56
CA SER A 511 -16.24 30.51 -15.12
C SER A 511 -17.56 30.14 -14.48
N GLY A 512 -17.45 29.30 -13.46
CA GLY A 512 -18.55 28.85 -12.62
C GLY A 512 -19.10 29.95 -11.72
N ASN A 513 -20.30 29.69 -11.22
CA ASN A 513 -20.95 30.47 -10.19
C ASN A 513 -20.26 30.21 -8.84
N ILE A 514 -20.32 31.21 -7.97
CA ILE A 514 -19.85 31.11 -6.60
C ILE A 514 -21.01 31.43 -5.67
N SER A 515 -21.43 30.47 -4.86
CA SER A 515 -22.46 30.61 -3.84
C SER A 515 -21.87 30.41 -2.45
N VAL A 516 -22.06 31.38 -1.57
CA VAL A 516 -21.56 31.32 -0.18
C VAL A 516 -22.69 31.68 0.77
N THR A 517 -23.14 30.71 1.57
CA THR A 517 -24.31 30.85 2.44
C THR A 517 -24.03 30.50 3.89
N SER A 518 -24.05 31.50 4.78
CA SER A 518 -24.14 31.31 6.22
C SER A 518 -25.59 31.49 6.70
N LEU A 519 -26.18 30.45 7.28
CA LEU A 519 -27.61 30.46 7.65
C LEU A 519 -27.92 31.26 8.92
N GLU A 520 -27.03 31.22 9.91
CA GLU A 520 -27.23 31.83 11.23
C GLU A 520 -26.18 32.88 11.60
N ASP A 521 -25.02 32.92 10.93
CA ASP A 521 -23.96 33.86 11.29
C ASP A 521 -23.38 34.61 10.08
N SER A 522 -22.05 34.75 10.01
CA SER A 522 -21.35 35.66 9.13
C SER A 522 -20.57 34.93 8.04
N VAL A 523 -20.31 35.63 6.95
CA VAL A 523 -19.37 35.21 5.91
C VAL A 523 -18.15 36.13 6.00
N ASN A 524 -16.97 35.56 6.24
CA ASN A 524 -15.69 36.25 6.28
C ASN A 524 -14.74 35.62 5.25
N THR A 525 -14.49 36.32 4.16
CA THR A 525 -13.59 35.85 3.10
C THR A 525 -12.58 36.93 2.73
N LYS A 526 -11.50 36.57 2.06
CA LYS A 526 -10.68 37.54 1.31
C LYS A 526 -11.39 37.84 -0.02
N ASN A 527 -10.69 37.71 -1.15
CA ASN A 527 -11.27 38.07 -2.44
C ASN A 527 -12.16 36.94 -2.97
N ILE A 528 -13.19 37.31 -3.72
CA ILE A 528 -14.05 36.37 -4.43
C ILE A 528 -14.00 36.68 -5.91
N ILE A 529 -13.58 35.70 -6.72
CA ILE A 529 -13.23 35.90 -8.13
C ILE A 529 -13.95 34.87 -8.99
N SER A 530 -14.85 35.32 -9.86
CA SER A 530 -15.34 34.52 -10.99
C SER A 530 -14.79 35.16 -12.28
N GLN A 531 -13.84 34.49 -12.93
CA GLN A 531 -13.10 35.05 -14.06
C GLN A 531 -13.06 34.10 -15.25
N ALA A 532 -13.47 34.62 -16.41
CA ALA A 532 -13.39 33.94 -17.69
C ALA A 532 -12.43 34.67 -18.64
N GLU A 533 -11.42 34.00 -19.19
CA GLU A 533 -10.46 34.65 -20.10
C GLU A 533 -11.12 35.03 -21.44
N THR A 534 -11.91 34.12 -22.03
CA THR A 534 -12.49 34.32 -23.36
C THR A 534 -14.01 34.29 -23.41
N GLY A 535 -14.68 33.67 -22.43
CA GLY A 535 -16.12 33.47 -22.35
C GLY A 535 -16.81 34.37 -21.34
N ARG A 536 -17.80 33.82 -20.64
CA ARG A 536 -18.59 34.54 -19.63
C ARG A 536 -18.20 34.14 -18.22
N ALA A 537 -18.15 35.13 -17.33
CA ALA A 537 -18.01 34.86 -15.91
C ALA A 537 -19.35 34.49 -15.25
N GLY A 538 -19.28 33.65 -14.21
CA GLY A 538 -20.40 33.22 -13.40
C GLY A 538 -20.90 34.28 -12.41
N ASN A 539 -22.07 33.99 -11.83
CA ASN A 539 -22.66 34.83 -10.78
C ASN A 539 -21.93 34.62 -9.46
N ILE A 540 -21.94 35.64 -8.61
CA ILE A 540 -21.45 35.57 -7.24
C ILE A 540 -22.61 35.90 -6.30
N ASP A 541 -23.07 34.89 -5.56
CA ASP A 541 -24.19 34.96 -4.64
C ASP A 541 -23.68 34.75 -3.20
N ILE A 542 -23.81 35.76 -2.35
CA ILE A 542 -23.40 35.68 -0.94
C ILE A 542 -24.58 36.03 -0.05
N SER A 543 -24.90 35.13 0.86
CA SER A 543 -25.96 35.30 1.84
C SER A 543 -25.45 35.01 3.24
N ALA A 544 -25.69 35.94 4.16
CA ALA A 544 -25.42 35.74 5.58
C ALA A 544 -26.59 36.23 6.43
N ARG A 545 -26.80 35.65 7.61
CA ARG A 545 -27.74 36.24 8.57
C ARG A 545 -27.15 37.53 9.15
N ASN A 546 -25.92 37.45 9.61
CA ASN A 546 -25.18 38.54 10.22
C ASN A 546 -24.40 39.30 9.14
N ASN A 547 -23.07 39.36 9.26
CA ASN A 547 -22.24 40.21 8.42
C ASN A 547 -21.73 39.47 7.18
N ILE A 548 -21.49 40.23 6.11
CA ILE A 548 -20.66 39.79 4.98
C ILE A 548 -19.41 40.67 5.01
N ASN A 549 -18.26 40.08 5.27
CA ASN A 549 -16.95 40.73 5.26
C ASN A 549 -16.10 40.09 4.17
N THR A 550 -15.83 40.81 3.09
CA THR A 550 -15.01 40.32 1.98
C THR A 550 -13.92 41.33 1.62
N GLY A 551 -12.88 40.85 0.94
CA GLY A 551 -12.03 41.67 0.08
C GLY A 551 -12.78 42.10 -1.19
N ASP A 552 -12.06 42.17 -2.30
CA ASP A 552 -12.63 42.53 -3.60
C ASP A 552 -13.51 41.38 -4.12
N ILE A 553 -14.63 41.73 -4.77
CA ILE A 553 -15.52 40.78 -5.44
C ILE A 553 -15.55 41.11 -6.92
N THR A 554 -15.07 40.18 -7.75
CA THR A 554 -14.91 40.37 -9.19
C THR A 554 -15.63 39.28 -9.97
N SER A 555 -16.55 39.67 -10.84
CA SER A 555 -17.09 38.81 -11.89
C SER A 555 -16.76 39.44 -13.24
N THR A 556 -15.84 38.85 -14.02
CA THR A 556 -15.35 39.45 -15.28
C THR A 556 -15.11 38.40 -16.35
N GLY A 557 -15.67 38.63 -17.54
CA GLY A 557 -15.47 37.77 -18.70
C GLY A 557 -15.54 38.56 -20.00
N LEU A 558 -14.74 38.17 -20.99
CA LEU A 558 -14.59 38.90 -22.26
C LEU A 558 -15.92 38.98 -23.05
N GLN A 559 -16.79 37.98 -22.91
CA GLN A 559 -18.13 37.96 -23.51
C GLN A 559 -19.25 38.43 -22.57
N GLY A 560 -18.92 38.76 -21.33
CA GLY A 560 -19.84 39.23 -20.31
C GLY A 560 -19.50 38.70 -18.91
N SER A 561 -20.03 39.36 -17.91
CA SER A 561 -19.92 39.00 -16.51
C SER A 561 -21.25 38.58 -15.89
N GLY A 562 -21.18 37.86 -14.77
CA GLY A 562 -22.31 37.50 -13.93
C GLY A 562 -22.72 38.62 -12.98
N ASN A 563 -23.85 38.41 -12.33
CA ASN A 563 -24.35 39.31 -11.30
C ASN A 563 -23.57 39.09 -10.00
N ILE A 564 -23.50 40.14 -9.19
CA ILE A 564 -22.99 40.07 -7.81
C ILE A 564 -24.17 40.38 -6.89
N ASN A 565 -24.63 39.38 -6.13
CA ASN A 565 -25.74 39.52 -5.20
C ASN A 565 -25.26 39.30 -3.76
N LEU A 566 -25.40 40.33 -2.92
CA LEU A 566 -25.00 40.30 -1.52
C LEU A 566 -26.24 40.51 -0.65
N THR A 567 -26.56 39.57 0.24
CA THR A 567 -27.74 39.64 1.10
C THR A 567 -27.38 39.42 2.56
N THR A 568 -27.74 40.37 3.42
CA THR A 568 -27.71 40.20 4.88
C THR A 568 -29.11 40.32 5.47
N LYS A 569 -29.38 39.56 6.55
CA LYS A 569 -30.68 39.64 7.24
C LYS A 569 -30.72 40.67 8.36
N ILE A 570 -29.63 40.82 9.11
CA ILE A 570 -29.53 41.77 10.23
C ILE A 570 -28.17 42.47 10.34
N GLY A 571 -27.11 41.98 9.69
CA GLY A 571 -25.78 42.56 9.79
C GLY A 571 -25.43 43.59 8.72
N GLU A 572 -24.13 43.87 8.62
CA GLU A 572 -23.54 44.82 7.68
C GLU A 572 -22.84 44.10 6.53
N ILE A 573 -22.76 44.77 5.38
CA ILE A 573 -21.98 44.32 4.22
C ILE A 573 -20.75 45.23 4.12
N SER A 574 -19.57 44.65 4.30
CA SER A 574 -18.26 45.29 4.21
C SER A 574 -17.43 44.57 3.15
N THR A 575 -17.24 45.19 2.00
CA THR A 575 -16.49 44.62 0.87
C THR A 575 -15.38 45.58 0.41
N GLY A 576 -14.42 45.05 -0.34
CA GLY A 576 -13.52 45.83 -1.17
C GLY A 576 -14.23 46.41 -2.40
N GLU A 577 -13.53 46.42 -3.54
CA GLU A 577 -14.10 46.77 -4.83
C GLU A 577 -15.10 45.71 -5.30
N LEU A 578 -16.23 46.15 -5.86
CA LEU A 578 -17.22 45.30 -6.51
C LEU A 578 -17.16 45.55 -8.02
N LEU A 579 -16.73 44.56 -8.79
CA LEU A 579 -16.52 44.70 -10.24
C LEU A 579 -17.35 43.68 -11.02
N THR A 580 -18.21 44.18 -11.90
CA THR A 580 -18.87 43.40 -12.95
C THR A 580 -19.05 44.30 -14.19
N ASP A 581 -18.62 43.82 -15.36
CA ASP A 581 -18.60 44.61 -16.61
C ASP A 581 -20.00 44.81 -17.21
N THR A 582 -20.78 43.72 -17.25
CA THR A 582 -22.12 43.68 -17.84
C THR A 582 -23.21 43.21 -16.89
N GLY A 583 -22.83 42.67 -15.73
CA GLY A 583 -23.75 42.17 -14.72
C GLY A 583 -24.33 43.27 -13.84
N ILE A 584 -25.23 42.87 -12.95
CA ILE A 584 -25.87 43.76 -11.98
C ILE A 584 -25.27 43.49 -10.60
N ILE A 585 -25.00 44.57 -9.87
CA ILE A 585 -24.64 44.51 -8.45
C ILE A 585 -25.91 44.76 -7.64
N ASN A 586 -26.35 43.76 -6.87
CA ASN A 586 -27.47 43.85 -5.95
C ASN A 586 -26.97 43.72 -4.52
N ILE A 587 -27.20 44.75 -3.70
CA ILE A 587 -26.86 44.76 -2.28
C ILE A 587 -28.16 44.89 -1.49
N ASN A 588 -28.50 43.88 -0.71
CA ASN A 588 -29.69 43.84 0.11
C ASN A 588 -29.30 43.80 1.60
N GLN A 589 -29.44 44.96 2.26
CA GLN A 589 -29.12 45.16 3.67
C GLN A 589 -30.30 45.82 4.39
N PRO A 590 -30.71 45.38 5.60
CA PRO A 590 -31.89 45.89 6.30
C PRO A 590 -31.73 47.34 6.78
N ASN A 591 -30.49 47.74 7.02
CA ASN A 591 -30.10 49.07 7.45
C ASN A 591 -29.19 49.60 6.34
N ASN A 592 -29.63 50.61 5.59
CA ASN A 592 -29.01 51.15 4.36
C ASN A 592 -27.59 51.78 4.53
N ASN A 593 -26.78 51.32 5.49
CA ASN A 593 -25.39 51.69 5.70
C ASN A 593 -24.47 50.76 4.90
N ILE A 594 -24.37 51.02 3.60
CA ILE A 594 -23.34 50.41 2.76
C ILE A 594 -22.03 51.16 3.02
N ILE A 595 -21.03 50.47 3.57
CA ILE A 595 -19.69 51.04 3.76
C ILE A 595 -18.83 50.62 2.55
N LEU A 596 -18.87 51.42 1.47
CA LEU A 596 -17.92 51.27 0.37
C LEU A 596 -16.60 51.96 0.73
N PRO A 597 -15.44 51.34 0.45
CA PRO A 597 -14.17 52.06 0.54
C PRO A 597 -14.19 53.26 -0.42
N ALA A 598 -13.62 54.38 0.02
CA ALA A 598 -13.53 55.59 -0.80
C ALA A 598 -12.81 55.25 -2.13
N PRO A 599 -13.34 55.66 -3.30
CA PRO A 599 -12.74 55.33 -4.58
C PRO A 599 -11.29 55.83 -4.60
N ASN A 600 -10.35 54.93 -4.82
CA ASN A 600 -8.97 55.31 -5.11
C ASN A 600 -9.00 56.15 -6.41
N ASN A 601 -8.62 57.41 -6.25
CA ASN A 601 -8.59 58.49 -7.24
C ASN A 601 -8.36 57.98 -8.68
N PRO A 602 -9.24 58.28 -9.66
CA PRO A 602 -9.06 57.82 -11.02
C PRO A 602 -7.74 58.39 -11.58
N PHE A 603 -6.85 57.49 -12.03
CA PHE A 603 -5.72 57.90 -12.84
C PHE A 603 -6.24 58.71 -14.05
N PRO A 604 -5.66 59.88 -14.36
CA PRO A 604 -6.14 60.70 -15.45
C PRO A 604 -5.90 59.98 -16.78
N ILE A 605 -6.98 59.57 -17.42
CA ILE A 605 -7.00 59.11 -18.81
C ILE A 605 -6.66 60.32 -19.68
N THR A 606 -5.45 60.38 -20.23
CA THR A 606 -5.10 61.33 -21.27
C THR A 606 -5.89 61.01 -22.54
N PRO A 607 -6.60 61.98 -23.16
CA PRO A 607 -7.44 61.72 -24.32
C PRO A 607 -6.60 61.41 -25.58
N PRO A 608 -7.09 60.55 -26.49
CA PRO A 608 -6.43 60.31 -27.76
C PRO A 608 -6.58 61.55 -28.67
N VAL A 609 -5.45 62.04 -29.17
CA VAL A 609 -5.40 63.06 -30.23
C VAL A 609 -5.89 62.41 -31.52
N GLY A 610 -7.01 62.91 -32.05
CA GLY A 610 -7.45 62.58 -33.39
C GLY A 610 -6.69 63.36 -34.46
N SER A 611 -6.38 62.70 -35.59
CA SER A 611 -6.30 63.37 -36.89
C SER A 611 -6.59 62.42 -38.05
N SER A 612 -7.76 62.67 -38.65
CA SER A 612 -8.14 62.63 -40.07
C SER A 612 -7.79 61.43 -40.97
N ALA A 613 -8.86 60.93 -41.59
CA ALA A 613 -8.90 60.07 -42.75
C ALA A 613 -8.27 60.67 -44.03
N THR A 614 -7.64 59.81 -44.84
CA THR A 614 -7.72 59.84 -46.31
C THR A 614 -7.61 58.42 -46.88
N ASN A 615 -8.58 58.02 -47.70
CA ASN A 615 -8.58 56.83 -48.54
C ASN A 615 -7.59 56.97 -49.72
N ASN A 616 -6.81 55.92 -50.06
CA ASN A 616 -6.80 55.28 -51.39
C ASN A 616 -5.76 54.13 -51.55
N THR A 617 -6.28 52.97 -51.98
CA THR A 617 -5.79 52.01 -53.00
C THR A 617 -4.34 51.47 -53.04
N SER A 618 -4.27 50.14 -52.87
CA SER A 618 -3.66 49.12 -53.76
C SER A 618 -2.14 48.84 -53.76
N ALA A 619 -1.88 47.51 -53.71
CA ALA A 619 -0.77 46.73 -54.30
C ALA A 619 0.46 46.34 -53.44
N SER A 620 0.43 45.07 -53.03
CA SER A 620 1.48 44.03 -53.14
C SER A 620 2.95 44.40 -52.93
N ARG A 621 3.57 43.84 -51.87
CA ARG A 621 4.89 43.18 -51.96
C ARG A 621 5.19 42.25 -50.77
N ILE A 622 5.71 41.08 -51.09
CA ILE A 622 6.12 39.96 -50.22
C ILE A 622 7.53 40.22 -49.64
N ILE A 623 7.80 39.76 -48.39
CA ILE A 623 8.92 38.88 -47.93
C ILE A 623 9.30 39.13 -46.45
N ASN A 624 9.17 38.05 -45.65
CA ASN A 624 9.90 37.55 -44.45
C ASN A 624 10.52 38.52 -43.42
N HIS A 625 10.15 38.35 -42.13
CA HIS A 625 10.97 37.63 -41.13
C HIS A 625 10.31 37.55 -39.73
N THR A 626 10.36 36.34 -39.15
CA THR A 626 10.42 35.91 -37.74
C THR A 626 10.09 36.87 -36.57
N PRO A 627 9.24 36.46 -35.61
CA PRO A 627 8.94 37.21 -34.39
C PRO A 627 10.03 37.06 -33.32
N GLN A 628 10.42 38.15 -32.67
CA GLN A 628 11.15 38.15 -31.40
C GLN A 628 10.17 38.43 -30.25
N ILE A 629 10.15 37.52 -29.27
CA ILE A 629 9.48 37.64 -27.98
C ILE A 629 10.41 38.41 -27.01
N PRO A 630 9.86 39.18 -26.04
CA PRO A 630 10.52 40.31 -25.42
C PRO A 630 11.33 39.90 -24.18
N THR A 631 12.43 40.61 -23.92
CA THR A 631 13.21 40.52 -22.68
C THR A 631 13.04 41.80 -21.89
N ASN A 632 12.35 41.73 -20.74
CA ASN A 632 12.53 42.64 -19.60
C ASN A 632 11.89 42.03 -18.36
N PHE A 633 12.72 41.44 -17.49
CA PHE A 633 12.41 41.20 -16.08
C PHE A 633 13.40 42.02 -15.23
N PRO A 634 12.96 42.63 -14.11
CA PRO A 634 13.84 43.38 -13.23
C PRO A 634 14.62 42.46 -12.27
N SER A 635 15.86 42.87 -11.99
CA SER A 635 16.86 42.23 -11.13
C SER A 635 16.57 42.38 -9.62
N LEU A 636 16.79 41.31 -8.85
CA LEU A 636 16.90 41.31 -7.39
C LEU A 636 18.37 41.52 -6.93
N PRO A 637 18.61 42.03 -5.70
CA PRO A 637 19.92 42.50 -5.25
C PRO A 637 20.82 41.37 -4.74
N THR A 638 22.12 41.46 -5.05
CA THR A 638 23.16 40.55 -4.57
C THR A 638 23.78 41.05 -3.26
N ASN A 639 23.87 40.17 -2.25
CA ASN A 639 24.69 40.36 -1.06
C ASN A 639 26.03 39.62 -1.22
N ASN A 640 27.12 40.38 -1.03
CA ASN A 640 28.50 39.89 -0.99
C ASN A 640 28.81 39.20 0.35
N LEU A 641 29.43 38.04 0.30
CA LEU A 641 30.29 37.54 1.37
C LEU A 641 31.52 36.83 0.77
N THR A 642 32.68 37.44 1.01
CA THR A 642 34.01 36.99 0.63
C THR A 642 34.55 35.92 1.58
N LEU A 643 35.21 34.88 1.05
CA LEU A 643 36.13 34.01 1.79
C LEU A 643 37.54 34.00 1.14
N PRO A 644 38.60 33.72 1.92
CA PRO A 644 39.97 34.11 1.59
C PRO A 644 40.73 33.09 0.75
N SER A 645 41.76 33.58 0.08
CA SER A 645 42.67 32.86 -0.80
C SER A 645 43.78 32.10 -0.05
N THR A 646 44.15 30.92 -0.56
CA THR A 646 45.42 30.23 -0.25
C THR A 646 46.26 30.00 -1.52
N PRO A 647 47.61 29.97 -1.39
CA PRO A 647 48.56 30.21 -2.50
C PRO A 647 49.01 28.92 -3.23
N PRO A 648 49.68 29.03 -4.41
CA PRO A 648 50.06 27.89 -5.23
C PRO A 648 51.45 27.33 -4.89
N ILE A 649 51.64 26.01 -5.07
CA ILE A 649 52.96 25.34 -5.05
C ILE A 649 53.18 24.60 -6.38
N ASN A 650 54.40 24.78 -6.91
CA ASN A 650 54.92 24.27 -8.18
C ASN A 650 55.40 22.79 -8.10
N ASN A 651 54.98 21.97 -9.08
CA ASN A 651 55.68 20.94 -9.91
C ASN A 651 56.74 19.96 -9.31
N PRO A 652 57.04 18.80 -9.97
CA PRO A 652 56.21 17.77 -10.63
C PRO A 652 56.61 16.31 -10.27
N GLY A 653 55.71 15.33 -10.40
CA GLY A 653 56.09 13.91 -10.32
C GLY A 653 54.93 12.90 -10.27
N GLN A 654 54.40 12.57 -11.45
CA GLN A 654 53.94 11.22 -11.86
C GLN A 654 53.13 10.35 -10.85
N ILE A 655 51.81 10.25 -11.04
CA ILE A 655 51.06 9.10 -11.59
C ILE A 655 49.55 9.22 -11.26
N ASN A 656 48.78 9.44 -12.33
CA ASN A 656 47.42 9.01 -12.67
C ASN A 656 46.21 9.18 -11.70
N ASN A 657 45.31 10.07 -12.14
CA ASN A 657 43.83 10.07 -12.14
C ASN A 657 43.10 9.97 -10.78
N PHE A 658 42.56 11.05 -10.17
CA PHE A 658 41.37 11.87 -10.53
C PHE A 658 40.09 11.04 -10.80
N PHE A 659 38.92 11.27 -10.18
CA PHE A 659 38.42 12.37 -9.34
C PHE A 659 37.47 11.85 -8.25
N SER A 660 37.56 12.49 -7.09
CA SER A 660 36.60 12.52 -5.98
C SER A 660 35.42 13.44 -6.27
N THR A 661 34.24 13.12 -5.76
CA THR A 661 33.18 14.10 -5.46
C THR A 661 32.98 14.13 -3.96
N ILE A 662 33.17 15.31 -3.36
CA ILE A 662 32.87 15.62 -1.97
C ILE A 662 31.40 16.03 -1.93
N LEU A 663 30.58 15.33 -1.14
CA LEU A 663 29.24 15.78 -0.74
C LEU A 663 29.32 16.08 0.76
N ASN A 664 29.06 17.32 1.15
CA ASN A 664 28.91 17.71 2.56
C ASN A 664 27.54 17.27 3.05
N TRP A 665 27.47 16.55 4.16
CA TRP A 665 26.25 16.32 4.93
C TRP A 665 26.39 16.99 6.30
N GLU A 666 25.37 17.78 6.65
CA GLU A 666 25.17 18.41 7.95
C GLU A 666 24.31 17.44 8.78
N LEU A 667 24.80 17.04 9.96
CA LEU A 667 24.23 15.97 10.77
C LEU A 667 23.65 16.58 12.04
N GLU A 668 22.33 16.80 12.06
CA GLU A 668 21.61 17.21 13.27
C GLU A 668 21.41 15.99 14.18
N ARG A 669 22.05 16.00 15.35
CA ARG A 669 21.88 14.98 16.39
C ARG A 669 20.70 15.35 17.29
N LYS A 670 19.62 14.56 17.27
CA LYS A 670 18.70 14.41 18.40
C LYS A 670 19.09 13.17 19.20
N ASN A 671 19.30 13.37 20.51
CA ASN A 671 19.59 12.30 21.46
C ASN A 671 18.29 11.55 21.81
N GLY A 672 18.27 10.24 21.59
CA GLY A 672 17.23 9.33 22.08
C GLY A 672 17.70 7.90 21.87
N THR A 673 17.71 7.12 22.95
CA THR A 673 18.20 5.74 23.00
C THR A 673 17.20 4.79 22.35
N ASP A 674 17.54 4.19 21.21
CA ASP A 674 17.22 2.80 20.88
C ASP A 674 18.08 2.32 19.70
N LYS A 675 18.59 1.09 19.80
CA LYS A 675 19.41 0.46 18.75
C LYS A 675 18.49 -0.17 17.72
N LYS A 676 18.21 0.54 16.62
CA LYS A 676 17.74 -0.07 15.37
C LYS A 676 18.86 -0.05 14.32
N SER A 677 19.04 -1.17 13.64
CA SER A 677 19.99 -1.36 12.54
C SER A 677 19.60 -0.48 11.35
N THR A 678 20.53 0.30 10.83
CA THR A 678 20.31 1.13 9.62
C THR A 678 20.85 0.38 8.40
N TYR A 679 19.99 0.07 7.44
CA TYR A 679 20.41 -0.43 6.12
C TYR A 679 20.67 0.75 5.18
N ILE A 680 21.79 0.69 4.43
CA ILE A 680 22.09 1.65 3.35
C ILE A 680 22.06 0.88 2.03
N THR A 681 21.07 1.17 1.19
CA THR A 681 21.00 0.68 -0.18
C THR A 681 21.81 1.59 -1.10
N ILE A 682 22.89 1.07 -1.70
CA ILE A 682 23.65 1.78 -2.75
C ILE A 682 23.27 1.18 -4.10
N ILE A 683 22.48 1.91 -4.89
CA ILE A 683 22.18 1.56 -6.27
C ILE A 683 23.31 2.12 -7.16
N SER A 684 24.14 1.24 -7.71
CA SER A 684 25.09 1.59 -8.77
C SER A 684 24.57 1.05 -10.10
N ARG A 685 24.18 1.97 -11.01
CA ARG A 685 23.92 1.66 -12.42
C ARG A 685 25.25 1.39 -13.12
N THR A 686 25.79 0.17 -12.99
CA THR A 686 26.47 -0.60 -14.05
C THR A 686 27.25 -1.82 -13.48
N SER A 687 26.96 -2.97 -14.08
CA SER A 687 27.70 -4.25 -14.05
C SER A 687 27.26 -5.35 -13.07
N THR A 688 27.00 -6.50 -13.68
CA THR A 688 26.61 -7.81 -13.17
C THR A 688 27.75 -8.48 -12.40
N ARG A 689 27.73 -8.37 -11.07
CA ARG A 689 28.21 -9.36 -10.06
C ARG A 689 28.15 -8.74 -8.67
N ARG A 690 27.23 -9.19 -7.82
CA ARG A 690 27.16 -8.80 -6.40
C ARG A 690 28.17 -9.61 -5.58
N ARG A 691 29.00 -8.93 -4.79
CA ARG A 691 29.71 -9.49 -3.63
C ARG A 691 29.21 -8.75 -2.39
N ARG A 692 28.70 -9.46 -1.39
CA ARG A 692 28.38 -8.89 -0.08
C ARG A 692 29.67 -8.76 0.74
N TYR A 693 29.79 -7.66 1.47
CA TYR A 693 30.73 -7.52 2.58
C TYR A 693 29.92 -7.36 3.86
N TYR A 694 30.27 -8.13 4.89
CA TYR A 694 29.71 -8.02 6.23
C TYR A 694 30.50 -7.01 7.06
N LEU A 695 29.80 -6.24 7.89
CA LEU A 695 30.34 -5.57 9.08
C LEU A 695 29.53 -6.01 10.29
#